data_AF-A0A1C6CSC7-F1
#
_entry.id   AF-A0A1C6CSC7-F1
#
_cell.length_a   1.000
_cell.length_b   1.000
_cell.length_c   1.000
_cell.angle_alpha   90.00
_cell.angle_beta   90.00
_cell.angle_gamma   90.00
#
_symmetry.space_group_name_H-M   'P 1'
#
loop_
_entity.id
_entity.type
_entity.pdbx_description
1 polymer ?
#
loop_
_entity_poly.entity_id
_entity_poly.type
_entity_poly.pdbx_seq_one_letter_code
_entity_poly.pdbx_strand_id
1 'polypeptide(L)'
;MKKSFIKIVSVLTAGTLALGGVPVMAEDNKTADLSAEDVISAQDMAALEERISPYSVEVLEADVTEEEDGLIDSSLELAREECESEEAAYTEYQYASYNFQSDFFYSQLSAEARAYYQQFAAACEQAANYSVNYTGRVSTTSADGTKKSHYVIAKVPFTGRFTQDEALAVATAFFYSNPQYFFVSQLAWNSDNIYLITYDGYENGAARMAAANQIDIATSQWLAEINQGRDDLEKESIIYKKLCDSVIYNKDENGAISEGSNQTIAGALLNGRCVCNGYAMTVTYFSHLIGIDCVGIVGNNHAWNSINLGGSWYDLDVTWMDRYEVTGRYYYPFCNRGSGVFMALDSSGYHNPKESRYKNITLPDASHSNPLFITLDAERNASGSAALNWEAINGCQGYSLYRYRSGAYSQVSEFSSAYTGCTVADLQNSDGFVVRAQMWDPVTYQNVLTSFSQSAVAYVENTVQKPQITGLIAGDRSMTVNWTSVDGASRYGVYYYINGKWTCAGYTSNLYMNVTGLTNGSRYGFAVKAYVNGAWTDVTSSDMVYASPEGADKPVITSAEAGDKSVKLTWDGVDTAEKYAVYYKLDGRWTCYGYTTDLTMNVTGLTNGSSYGFAVKAYVNGAWTGVASSDIVYVSPEGADKPVITSAEAGDKSVKLTWDGVDTAEKYAVYYKLDGKWTCYGYTTDLAMNVTGLINGSSYGFAVKAYVNGAWTGVASSDIVYVSPKGADKPVITSAEAGDRSVKLTWSGVDSAERYGVYYYIGGKWSFAGHTTELTYEVSGLANGSRYGFAVKAYVNGAWTAVTSADMVYAQPAGSTVTSDKPVITKAEAGDGCVYLEWTAVEGADRYAVYSYINGTWTFQCYTDAIGINIENLANGIKYGFAVKAYVNGSWTAVTSADIVYAKPAAEAA
;
A
#
# COMPACT_ATOMS: atom_id res chain seq x y z
N MET A 1 2.98 -30.50 42.05
CA MET A 1 3.92 -31.62 41.84
C MET A 1 5.27 -30.97 41.50
N LYS A 2 6.19 -30.69 42.44
CA LYS A 2 7.20 -31.61 43.03
C LYS A 2 7.62 -32.68 42.00
N LYS A 3 8.86 -32.85 41.55
CA LYS A 3 10.19 -32.63 42.17
C LYS A 3 11.32 -32.92 41.13
N SER A 4 12.45 -32.22 41.26
CA SER A 4 13.85 -32.73 41.19
C SER A 4 14.54 -33.16 39.87
N PHE A 5 15.47 -32.32 39.41
CA PHE A 5 16.96 -32.46 39.38
C PHE A 5 17.67 -33.79 38.95
N ILE A 6 18.69 -33.60 38.09
CA ILE A 6 19.94 -34.37 37.80
C ILE A 6 19.82 -35.69 36.99
N LYS A 7 20.40 -35.71 35.77
CA LYS A 7 21.55 -36.58 35.38
C LYS A 7 21.89 -36.49 33.87
N ILE A 8 23.18 -36.22 33.63
CA ILE A 8 24.05 -36.86 32.62
C ILE A 8 23.80 -36.49 31.15
N VAL A 9 24.68 -35.64 30.60
CA VAL A 9 25.05 -35.72 29.18
C VAL A 9 26.36 -36.50 29.11
N SER A 10 26.23 -37.80 28.89
CA SER A 10 27.28 -38.64 28.31
C SER A 10 26.90 -38.90 26.86
N VAL A 11 27.93 -39.16 26.04
CA VAL A 11 27.92 -39.70 24.66
C VAL A 11 28.33 -38.66 23.61
N LEU A 12 29.65 -38.58 23.39
CA LEU A 12 30.26 -38.94 22.11
C LEU A 12 31.79 -38.95 22.26
N THR A 13 32.37 -40.15 22.37
CA THR A 13 33.70 -40.48 21.84
C THR A 13 33.95 -41.98 21.98
N ALA A 14 33.95 -42.68 20.85
CA ALA A 14 34.61 -43.97 20.71
C ALA A 14 35.35 -43.92 19.37
N GLY A 15 36.68 -43.90 19.42
CA GLY A 15 37.55 -43.77 18.26
C GLY A 15 38.97 -43.40 18.67
N THR A 16 39.65 -44.33 19.33
CA THR A 16 41.09 -44.30 19.65
C THR A 16 41.98 -44.05 18.44
N LEU A 17 42.91 -43.10 18.55
CA LEU A 17 44.30 -43.26 18.13
C LEU A 17 45.19 -42.40 19.06
N ALA A 18 46.11 -43.09 19.72
CA ALA A 18 46.99 -42.56 20.74
C ALA A 18 48.19 -41.83 20.12
N LEU A 19 48.49 -40.61 20.57
CA LEU A 19 49.83 -40.02 20.58
C LEU A 19 49.87 -38.91 21.67
N GLY A 20 50.75 -39.05 22.66
CA GLY A 20 51.34 -37.99 23.51
C GLY A 20 50.40 -37.13 24.38
N GLY A 21 50.33 -37.42 25.69
CA GLY A 21 49.43 -36.76 26.63
C GLY A 21 49.74 -35.30 26.99
N VAL A 22 48.67 -34.57 27.32
CA VAL A 22 48.66 -33.34 28.13
C VAL A 22 47.37 -33.38 28.98
N PRO A 23 47.43 -33.33 30.32
CA PRO A 23 46.23 -33.16 31.12
C PRO A 23 45.80 -31.69 31.08
N VAL A 24 44.74 -31.40 30.32
CA VAL A 24 43.82 -30.30 30.63
C VAL A 24 42.98 -30.79 31.80
N MET A 25 42.96 -30.04 32.91
CA MET A 25 42.00 -30.02 34.04
C MET A 25 42.76 -29.55 35.29
N ALA A 26 42.68 -28.26 35.62
CA ALA A 26 42.91 -27.76 36.97
C ALA A 26 41.58 -27.17 37.50
N GLU A 27 40.52 -27.96 37.42
CA GLU A 27 39.41 -27.87 38.37
C GLU A 27 39.72 -28.92 39.45
N ASP A 28 39.77 -28.49 40.70
CA ASP A 28 40.10 -29.25 41.93
C ASP A 28 41.60 -29.45 42.25
N ASN A 29 42.25 -28.48 42.89
CA ASN A 29 43.57 -28.72 43.51
C ASN A 29 43.87 -28.05 44.87
N LYS A 30 42.88 -27.51 45.60
CA LYS A 30 43.09 -26.92 46.95
C LYS A 30 42.76 -27.88 48.12
N THR A 31 43.15 -29.16 48.05
CA THR A 31 43.09 -30.06 49.21
C THR A 31 44.39 -30.80 49.44
N ALA A 32 45.33 -30.15 50.13
CA ALA A 32 46.39 -30.81 50.88
C ALA A 32 46.37 -30.26 52.32
N ASP A 33 46.13 -31.16 53.26
CA ASP A 33 45.95 -30.94 54.69
C ASP A 33 47.28 -30.52 55.34
N LEU A 34 47.36 -29.29 55.86
CA LEU A 34 48.46 -28.81 56.71
C LEU A 34 47.87 -28.29 58.03
N SER A 35 48.36 -28.86 59.14
CA SER A 35 47.87 -28.58 60.50
C SER A 35 48.19 -27.15 60.97
N ALA A 36 47.27 -26.62 61.78
CA ALA A 36 47.10 -25.21 62.15
C ALA A 36 48.18 -24.57 63.06
N GLU A 37 49.48 -24.87 62.91
CA GLU A 37 50.54 -24.24 63.72
C GLU A 37 51.61 -23.46 62.92
N ASP A 38 51.64 -23.51 61.60
CA ASP A 38 52.66 -22.80 60.81
C ASP A 38 52.18 -21.43 60.32
N VAL A 39 52.20 -20.46 61.24
CA VAL A 39 52.08 -19.03 60.92
C VAL A 39 53.44 -18.52 60.46
N ILE A 40 53.53 -18.03 59.21
CA ILE A 40 54.70 -17.25 58.74
C ILE A 40 54.84 -16.03 59.66
N SER A 41 55.93 -15.96 60.41
CA SER A 41 56.16 -14.86 61.34
C SER A 41 56.52 -13.57 60.58
N ALA A 42 56.31 -12.41 61.19
CA ALA A 42 56.76 -11.12 60.64
C ALA A 42 58.29 -11.08 60.40
N GLN A 43 59.03 -11.99 61.04
CA GLN A 43 60.48 -12.16 60.89
C GLN A 43 60.84 -13.01 59.66
N ASP A 44 59.98 -13.97 59.29
CA ASP A 44 60.11 -14.75 58.06
C ASP A 44 59.80 -13.88 56.83
N MET A 45 58.84 -12.94 56.96
CA MET A 45 58.58 -11.89 55.96
C MET A 45 59.78 -10.95 55.74
N ALA A 46 60.59 -10.67 56.76
CA ALA A 46 61.80 -9.85 56.62
C ALA A 46 62.95 -10.59 55.92
N ALA A 47 63.07 -11.91 56.09
CA ALA A 47 64.03 -12.73 55.33
C ALA A 47 63.61 -12.95 53.86
N LEU A 48 62.32 -12.73 53.56
CA LEU A 48 61.71 -12.72 52.23
C LEU A 48 61.99 -11.42 51.43
N GLU A 49 62.58 -10.38 52.05
CA GLU A 49 62.73 -9.01 51.50
C GLU A 49 63.71 -8.84 50.32
N GLU A 50 64.44 -9.87 49.91
CA GLU A 50 65.43 -9.78 48.82
C GLU A 50 64.94 -10.41 47.48
N ARG A 51 63.76 -11.06 47.48
CA ARG A 51 63.38 -12.02 46.41
C ARG A 51 62.06 -11.75 45.64
N ILE A 52 61.33 -10.66 45.93
CA ILE A 52 59.89 -10.55 45.54
C ILE A 52 59.48 -9.24 44.83
N SER A 53 60.41 -8.40 44.39
CA SER A 53 60.05 -7.41 43.36
C SER A 53 60.08 -8.11 42.00
N PRO A 54 59.18 -7.80 41.05
CA PRO A 54 59.45 -8.07 39.64
C PRO A 54 60.70 -7.27 39.33
N TYR A 55 61.77 -8.03 39.16
CA TYR A 55 63.12 -7.56 39.13
C TYR A 55 63.20 -6.56 38.00
N SER A 56 63.40 -5.30 38.36
CA SER A 56 64.38 -4.61 37.57
C SER A 56 65.71 -4.91 38.26
N VAL A 57 66.62 -5.56 37.52
CA VAL A 57 68.01 -5.74 37.96
C VAL A 57 68.97 -4.99 37.04
N GLU A 58 69.96 -4.36 37.66
CA GLU A 58 71.08 -3.74 36.96
C GLU A 58 71.97 -4.83 36.34
N VAL A 59 72.31 -4.66 35.07
CA VAL A 59 73.23 -5.51 34.32
C VAL A 59 74.55 -4.74 34.23
N LEU A 60 75.62 -5.33 34.77
CA LEU A 60 76.97 -4.76 34.66
C LEU A 60 77.44 -4.87 33.20
N GLU A 61 78.04 -3.81 32.64
CA GLU A 61 78.50 -3.80 31.25
C GLU A 61 79.47 -4.96 30.91
N ALA A 62 80.24 -5.43 31.90
CA ALA A 62 81.17 -6.56 31.76
C ALA A 62 80.50 -7.94 31.67
N ASP A 63 79.19 -8.03 31.90
CA ASP A 63 78.41 -9.26 32.03
C ASP A 63 77.41 -9.47 30.87
N VAL A 64 77.49 -8.62 29.84
CA VAL A 64 76.79 -8.77 28.56
C VAL A 64 77.63 -9.64 27.64
N THR A 65 77.22 -10.88 27.41
CA THR A 65 77.83 -11.73 26.38
C THR A 65 77.12 -11.44 25.06
N GLU A 66 77.68 -10.54 24.25
CA GLU A 66 77.26 -10.37 22.85
C GLU A 66 77.80 -11.57 22.04
N GLU A 67 77.07 -12.68 22.00
CA GLU A 67 77.18 -13.56 20.83
C GLU A 67 76.48 -12.84 19.67
N GLU A 68 77.25 -12.54 18.63
CA GLU A 68 76.84 -11.72 17.47
C GLU A 68 75.46 -12.10 16.93
N ASP A 69 74.69 -11.06 16.62
CA ASP A 69 73.41 -11.04 15.93
C ASP A 69 73.24 -12.16 14.88
N GLY A 70 72.55 -13.23 15.28
CA GLY A 70 71.92 -14.18 14.38
C GLY A 70 70.53 -13.71 13.98
N LEU A 71 70.41 -12.56 13.32
CA LEU A 71 69.25 -12.30 12.45
C LEU A 71 69.35 -13.30 11.28
N ILE A 72 68.75 -14.49 11.42
CA ILE A 72 68.62 -15.44 10.31
C ILE A 72 67.51 -14.92 9.40
N ASP A 73 67.90 -14.15 8.39
CA ASP A 73 67.24 -14.17 7.09
C ASP A 73 67.53 -15.51 6.39
N SER A 74 66.50 -16.06 5.74
CA SER A 74 66.52 -17.19 4.80
C SER A 74 66.82 -18.61 5.33
N SER A 75 65.81 -19.25 5.93
CA SER A 75 65.55 -20.68 5.67
C SER A 75 64.09 -21.06 6.01
N LEU A 76 63.15 -20.50 5.22
CA LEU A 76 61.95 -21.24 4.86
C LEU A 76 62.40 -22.55 4.20
N GLU A 77 62.25 -23.72 4.85
CA GLU A 77 61.86 -24.99 4.18
C GLU A 77 61.82 -26.26 5.04
N LEU A 78 61.99 -26.23 6.38
CA LEU A 78 61.98 -27.49 7.17
C LEU A 78 60.87 -27.64 8.22
N ALA A 79 59.97 -26.66 8.35
CA ALA A 79 58.78 -26.78 9.22
C ALA A 79 57.44 -26.73 8.47
N ARG A 80 57.48 -26.81 7.13
CA ARG A 80 56.29 -26.71 6.26
C ARG A 80 55.70 -28.06 5.86
N GLU A 81 56.35 -29.18 6.23
CA GLU A 81 55.89 -30.54 5.84
C GLU A 81 55.12 -31.31 6.93
N GLU A 82 54.99 -30.79 8.16
CA GLU A 82 54.13 -31.41 9.20
C GLU A 82 52.85 -30.62 9.53
N CYS A 83 52.58 -29.51 8.82
CA CYS A 83 51.41 -28.66 9.09
C CYS A 83 50.51 -28.44 7.86
N GLU A 84 50.51 -29.36 6.89
CA GLU A 84 49.57 -29.39 5.75
C GLU A 84 48.55 -30.53 5.91
N SER A 85 47.85 -30.59 7.04
CA SER A 85 46.58 -31.32 7.12
C SER A 85 45.73 -30.88 8.31
N GLU A 86 45.40 -29.59 8.42
CA GLU A 86 44.23 -29.11 9.18
C GLU A 86 43.93 -27.65 8.84
N GLU A 87 43.73 -27.38 7.55
CA GLU A 87 43.00 -26.18 7.09
C GLU A 87 41.51 -26.35 7.43
N ALA A 88 41.15 -26.18 8.70
CA ALA A 88 39.76 -25.98 9.11
C ALA A 88 39.71 -25.24 10.45
N ALA A 89 39.07 -24.06 10.43
CA ALA A 89 38.74 -23.20 11.57
C ALA A 89 39.83 -22.24 12.07
N TYR A 90 40.41 -21.44 11.18
CA TYR A 90 40.94 -20.13 11.55
C TYR A 90 39.87 -19.07 11.24
N THR A 91 38.87 -18.95 12.10
CA THR A 91 38.08 -17.72 12.16
C THR A 91 38.96 -16.64 12.75
N GLU A 92 39.36 -15.71 11.88
CA GLU A 92 39.64 -14.29 12.17
C GLU A 92 39.73 -14.00 13.68
N TYR A 93 40.95 -14.04 14.20
CA TYR A 93 41.27 -13.59 15.54
C TYR A 93 40.83 -12.12 15.64
N GLN A 94 39.63 -11.88 16.19
CA GLN A 94 39.30 -10.57 16.73
C GLN A 94 40.25 -10.36 17.90
N TYR A 95 41.45 -9.87 17.62
CA TYR A 95 42.03 -8.85 18.46
C TYR A 95 40.93 -7.80 18.60
N ALA A 96 40.14 -7.87 19.68
CA ALA A 96 39.72 -6.64 20.32
C ALA A 96 41.05 -5.94 20.61
N SER A 97 41.48 -5.10 19.67
CA SER A 97 42.81 -4.51 19.68
C SER A 97 42.98 -3.88 21.04
N TYR A 98 43.86 -4.46 21.84
CA TYR A 98 44.24 -3.91 23.13
C TYR A 98 44.79 -2.51 22.85
N ASN A 99 43.92 -1.51 23.00
CA ASN A 99 44.23 -0.16 22.59
C ASN A 99 44.99 0.50 23.73
N PHE A 100 46.29 0.22 23.83
CA PHE A 100 47.17 0.87 24.79
C PHE A 100 47.14 2.41 24.68
N GLN A 101 46.60 2.99 23.61
CA GLN A 101 46.48 4.44 23.47
C GLN A 101 45.49 5.08 24.46
N SER A 102 44.59 4.30 25.05
CA SER A 102 43.68 4.74 26.13
C SER A 102 44.11 4.27 27.52
N ASP A 103 45.24 3.57 27.65
CA ASP A 103 45.77 3.11 28.93
C ASP A 103 46.13 4.28 29.87
N PHE A 104 45.86 4.12 31.17
CA PHE A 104 46.02 5.17 32.18
C PHE A 104 47.45 5.73 32.22
N PHE A 105 48.48 4.88 32.20
CA PHE A 105 49.86 5.37 32.22
C PHE A 105 50.28 5.93 30.87
N TYR A 106 49.93 5.25 29.76
CA TYR A 106 50.27 5.71 28.41
C TYR A 106 49.73 7.11 28.10
N SER A 107 48.52 7.40 28.57
CA SER A 107 47.86 8.70 28.39
C SER A 107 48.64 9.88 29.01
N GLN A 108 49.42 9.62 30.07
CA GLN A 108 50.21 10.63 30.79
C GLN A 108 51.60 10.90 30.17
N LEU A 109 52.08 10.01 29.30
CA LEU A 109 53.42 10.11 28.72
C LEU A 109 53.54 11.26 27.71
N SER A 110 54.71 11.91 27.67
CA SER A 110 55.07 12.87 26.61
C SER A 110 55.14 12.21 25.24
N ALA A 111 55.18 12.99 24.16
CA ALA A 111 55.30 12.44 22.81
C ALA A 111 56.56 11.57 22.64
N GLU A 112 57.69 12.02 23.18
CA GLU A 112 58.96 11.30 23.17
C GLU A 112 58.89 10.02 24.00
N ALA A 113 58.28 10.08 25.19
CA ALA A 113 58.09 8.91 26.07
C ALA A 113 57.13 7.89 25.45
N ARG A 114 56.08 8.33 24.75
CA ARG A 114 55.18 7.44 23.99
C ARG A 114 55.90 6.74 22.83
N ALA A 115 56.76 7.45 22.10
CA ALA A 115 57.59 6.85 21.06
C ALA A 115 58.60 5.84 21.63
N TYR A 116 59.07 6.05 22.86
CA TYR A 116 59.90 5.09 23.58
C TYR A 116 59.10 3.86 24.05
N TYR A 117 57.92 4.06 24.64
CA TYR A 117 56.97 3.01 24.98
C TYR A 117 56.63 2.11 23.78
N GLN A 118 56.37 2.73 22.62
CA GLN A 118 56.05 2.02 21.38
C GLN A 118 57.19 1.13 20.87
N GLN A 119 58.45 1.42 21.22
CA GLN A 119 59.57 0.53 20.87
C GLN A 119 59.50 -0.79 21.65
N PHE A 120 59.11 -0.75 22.93
CA PHE A 120 58.86 -1.98 23.70
C PHE A 120 57.68 -2.76 23.14
N ALA A 121 56.59 -2.06 22.79
CA ALA A 121 55.41 -2.67 22.16
C ALA A 121 55.80 -3.36 20.85
N ALA A 122 56.50 -2.68 19.95
CA ALA A 122 56.95 -3.25 18.67
C ALA A 122 57.85 -4.49 18.86
N ALA A 123 58.74 -4.47 19.85
CA ALA A 123 59.59 -5.61 20.16
C ALA A 123 58.79 -6.81 20.71
N CYS A 124 57.79 -6.56 21.54
CA CYS A 124 56.92 -7.63 22.06
C CYS A 124 55.97 -8.18 20.98
N GLU A 125 55.45 -7.34 20.08
CA GLU A 125 54.69 -7.77 18.91
C GLU A 125 55.53 -8.63 17.97
N GLN A 126 56.81 -8.28 17.78
CA GLN A 126 57.75 -9.13 17.04
C GLN A 126 57.97 -10.47 17.76
N ALA A 127 58.09 -10.48 19.09
CA ALA A 127 58.22 -11.72 19.86
C ALA A 127 56.94 -12.58 19.85
N ALA A 128 55.78 -11.94 19.74
CA ALA A 128 54.48 -12.58 19.54
C ALA A 128 54.31 -13.15 18.11
N ASN A 129 55.15 -12.74 17.15
CA ASN A 129 55.34 -13.50 15.92
C ASN A 129 56.17 -14.75 16.22
N TYR A 130 55.46 -15.85 16.47
CA TYR A 130 55.98 -17.12 16.97
C TYR A 130 56.97 -17.86 16.05
N SER A 131 57.30 -17.28 14.90
CA SER A 131 58.33 -17.78 13.98
C SER A 131 59.77 -17.46 14.44
N VAL A 132 59.95 -16.59 15.44
CA VAL A 132 61.26 -16.11 15.90
C VAL A 132 61.73 -16.83 17.15
N ASN A 133 62.97 -17.31 17.15
CA ASN A 133 63.68 -17.79 18.34
C ASN A 133 64.72 -16.77 18.80
N TYR A 134 64.92 -16.64 20.11
CA TYR A 134 65.89 -15.71 20.69
C TYR A 134 67.09 -16.47 21.27
N THR A 135 68.30 -16.01 20.96
CA THR A 135 69.55 -16.62 21.47
C THR A 135 70.38 -15.65 22.31
N GLY A 136 70.14 -14.34 22.19
CA GLY A 136 70.87 -13.31 22.93
C GLY A 136 70.66 -13.42 24.44
N ARG A 137 71.72 -13.19 25.22
CA ARG A 137 71.69 -13.31 26.68
C ARG A 137 72.33 -12.12 27.39
N VAL A 138 71.82 -11.83 28.58
CA VAL A 138 72.44 -10.89 29.54
C VAL A 138 72.58 -11.57 30.89
N SER A 139 73.63 -11.25 31.64
CA SER A 139 73.80 -11.75 33.00
C SER A 139 73.50 -10.68 34.03
N THR A 140 72.62 -11.00 34.98
CA THR A 140 72.34 -10.16 36.14
C THR A 140 73.15 -10.64 37.33
N THR A 141 73.61 -9.72 38.17
CA THR A 141 74.25 -10.06 39.45
C THR A 141 73.32 -9.67 40.59
N SER A 142 72.91 -10.62 41.43
CA SER A 142 72.15 -10.34 42.66
C SER A 142 73.04 -9.69 43.72
N ALA A 143 72.43 -9.11 44.76
CA ALA A 143 73.14 -8.38 45.80
C ALA A 143 74.11 -9.26 46.62
N ASP A 144 73.88 -10.58 46.66
CA ASP A 144 74.79 -11.59 47.22
C ASP A 144 75.98 -11.95 46.30
N GLY A 145 76.07 -11.35 45.11
CA GLY A 145 77.10 -11.59 44.11
C GLY A 145 76.83 -12.77 43.16
N THR A 146 75.68 -13.44 43.27
CA THR A 146 75.33 -14.55 42.38
C THR A 146 75.01 -14.04 40.97
N LYS A 147 75.65 -14.62 39.95
CA LYS A 147 75.40 -14.29 38.54
C LYS A 147 74.38 -15.26 37.93
N LYS A 148 73.36 -14.72 37.28
CA LYS A 148 72.35 -15.50 36.53
C LYS A 148 72.23 -14.98 35.11
N SER A 149 72.26 -15.89 34.14
CA SER A 149 72.20 -15.57 32.71
C SER A 149 70.79 -15.78 32.17
N HIS A 150 70.25 -14.80 31.46
CA HIS A 150 68.86 -14.78 30.98
C HIS A 150 68.77 -14.51 29.49
N TYR A 151 67.73 -15.03 28.85
CA TYR A 151 67.40 -14.74 27.45
C TYR A 151 66.78 -13.35 27.29
N VAL A 152 67.18 -12.64 26.24
CA VAL A 152 66.71 -11.29 25.93
C VAL A 152 65.88 -11.30 24.65
N ILE A 153 64.69 -10.72 24.73
CA ILE A 153 63.82 -10.55 23.55
C ILE A 153 63.94 -9.14 22.94
N ALA A 154 64.41 -8.16 23.72
CA ALA A 154 64.61 -6.79 23.26
C ALA A 154 65.69 -6.04 24.04
N LYS A 155 66.45 -5.20 23.33
CA LYS A 155 67.39 -4.20 23.86
C LYS A 155 66.94 -2.82 23.35
N VAL A 156 66.54 -1.93 24.25
CA VAL A 156 65.91 -0.64 23.90
C VAL A 156 66.73 0.53 24.47
N PRO A 157 67.48 1.27 23.64
CA PRO A 157 68.39 2.32 24.09
C PRO A 157 67.67 3.61 24.50
N PHE A 158 68.11 4.23 25.60
CA PHE A 158 67.59 5.52 26.10
C PHE A 158 68.62 6.65 26.18
N THR A 159 69.90 6.37 25.92
CA THR A 159 70.99 7.35 25.98
C THR A 159 70.68 8.64 25.23
N GLY A 160 70.89 9.78 25.89
CA GLY A 160 70.66 11.10 25.31
C GLY A 160 69.19 11.51 25.15
N ARG A 161 68.23 10.66 25.57
CA ARG A 161 66.78 10.95 25.50
C ARG A 161 66.13 11.04 26.87
N PHE A 162 66.51 10.16 27.79
CA PHE A 162 65.96 10.05 29.13
C PHE A 162 67.06 9.84 30.17
N THR A 163 66.81 10.25 31.41
CA THR A 163 67.54 9.70 32.56
C THR A 163 67.16 8.22 32.75
N GLN A 164 68.03 7.44 33.41
CA GLN A 164 67.75 6.03 33.70
C GLN A 164 66.40 5.84 34.41
N ASP A 165 66.08 6.66 35.41
CA ASP A 165 64.80 6.57 36.13
C ASP A 165 63.60 6.86 35.21
N GLU A 166 63.72 7.80 34.27
CA GLU A 166 62.64 8.12 33.33
C GLU A 166 62.43 6.99 32.32
N ALA A 167 63.52 6.42 31.78
CA ALA A 167 63.45 5.26 30.91
C ALA A 167 62.84 4.05 31.64
N LEU A 168 63.25 3.83 32.88
CA LEU A 168 62.75 2.75 33.73
C LEU A 168 61.28 2.96 34.11
N ALA A 169 60.83 4.20 34.32
CA ALA A 169 59.42 4.52 34.57
C ALA A 169 58.55 4.20 33.35
N VAL A 170 58.98 4.58 32.14
CA VAL A 170 58.27 4.24 30.89
C VAL A 170 58.24 2.72 30.67
N ALA A 171 59.37 2.03 30.89
CA ALA A 171 59.45 0.58 30.76
C ALA A 171 58.59 -0.15 31.81
N THR A 172 58.55 0.35 33.04
CA THR A 172 57.68 -0.17 34.10
C THR A 172 56.22 0.02 33.71
N ALA A 173 55.81 1.22 33.30
CA ALA A 173 54.46 1.48 32.81
C ALA A 173 54.08 0.54 31.67
N PHE A 174 54.98 0.29 30.71
CA PHE A 174 54.76 -0.69 29.65
C PHE A 174 54.54 -2.09 30.20
N PHE A 175 55.46 -2.59 31.03
CA PHE A 175 55.42 -3.97 31.52
C PHE A 175 54.13 -4.32 32.27
N TYR A 176 53.71 -3.46 33.22
CA TYR A 176 52.52 -3.74 34.05
C TYR A 176 51.20 -3.44 33.35
N SER A 177 51.22 -2.62 32.31
CA SER A 177 50.03 -2.30 31.51
C SER A 177 49.92 -3.17 30.27
N ASN A 178 50.79 -4.18 30.08
CA ASN A 178 50.68 -5.10 28.95
C ASN A 178 50.87 -6.56 29.37
N PRO A 179 50.00 -7.08 30.26
CA PRO A 179 50.12 -8.45 30.76
C PRO A 179 49.92 -9.53 29.69
N GLN A 180 49.37 -9.19 28.52
CA GLN A 180 49.29 -10.08 27.36
C GLN A 180 50.65 -10.55 26.85
N TYR A 181 51.73 -9.78 27.11
CA TYR A 181 53.10 -10.21 26.82
C TYR A 181 53.63 -11.09 27.95
N PHE A 182 52.92 -12.19 28.23
CA PHE A 182 53.16 -13.12 29.35
C PHE A 182 54.56 -13.75 29.35
N PHE A 183 55.25 -13.73 28.20
CA PHE A 183 56.59 -14.27 28.06
C PHE A 183 57.67 -13.32 28.60
N VAL A 184 57.38 -12.03 28.76
CA VAL A 184 58.29 -11.08 29.40
C VAL A 184 58.26 -11.31 30.90
N SER A 185 59.37 -11.78 31.46
CA SER A 185 59.49 -12.13 32.87
C SER A 185 59.90 -10.97 33.75
N GLN A 186 60.82 -10.11 33.26
CA GLN A 186 61.43 -9.05 34.06
C GLN A 186 62.10 -7.98 33.19
N LEU A 187 62.40 -6.83 33.79
CA LEU A 187 63.15 -5.74 33.17
C LEU A 187 64.61 -5.80 33.62
N ALA A 188 65.54 -5.42 32.76
CA ALA A 188 66.94 -5.19 33.15
C ALA A 188 67.43 -3.87 32.56
N TRP A 189 68.46 -3.26 33.14
CA TRP A 189 69.06 -2.06 32.52
C TRP A 189 70.54 -1.97 32.80
N ASN A 190 71.21 -1.17 31.97
CA ASN A 190 72.52 -0.61 32.26
C ASN A 190 72.47 0.92 32.09
N SER A 191 73.64 1.55 31.99
CA SER A 191 73.82 2.98 31.74
C SER A 191 73.07 3.51 30.50
N ASP A 192 72.80 2.66 29.52
CA ASP A 192 72.38 3.07 28.17
C ASP A 192 71.08 2.41 27.66
N ASN A 193 70.71 1.24 28.18
CA ASN A 193 69.67 0.39 27.61
C ASN A 193 68.73 -0.20 28.67
N ILE A 194 67.47 -0.38 28.29
CA ILE A 194 66.53 -1.28 28.97
C ILE A 194 66.47 -2.60 28.18
N TYR A 195 66.49 -3.73 28.88
CA TYR A 195 66.36 -5.08 28.35
C TYR A 195 65.04 -5.70 28.79
N LEU A 196 64.36 -6.37 27.85
CA LEU A 196 63.22 -7.23 28.15
C LEU A 196 63.70 -8.68 28.25
N ILE A 197 63.60 -9.27 29.43
CA ILE A 197 64.05 -10.63 29.70
C ILE A 197 62.85 -11.59 29.63
N THR A 198 63.02 -12.73 28.97
CA THR A 198 62.01 -13.81 28.89
C THR A 198 62.30 -14.94 29.87
N TYR A 199 61.25 -15.68 30.28
CA TYR A 199 61.45 -16.96 30.99
C TYR A 199 62.15 -17.98 30.10
N ASP A 200 62.93 -18.87 30.73
CA ASP A 200 63.50 -20.03 30.06
C ASP A 200 62.39 -20.90 29.45
N GLY A 201 62.61 -21.37 28.22
CA GLY A 201 61.63 -22.03 27.37
C GLY A 201 60.88 -21.07 26.44
N TYR A 202 60.65 -19.81 26.84
CA TYR A 202 59.98 -18.82 26.01
C TYR A 202 60.91 -18.08 25.06
N GLU A 203 62.22 -18.32 25.07
CA GLU A 203 63.08 -17.95 23.94
C GLU A 203 62.67 -18.68 22.65
N ASN A 204 62.02 -19.84 22.77
CA ASN A 204 61.47 -20.62 21.66
C ASN A 204 60.08 -20.10 21.23
N GLY A 205 59.94 -19.76 19.95
CA GLY A 205 58.70 -19.22 19.38
C GLY A 205 57.52 -20.19 19.43
N ALA A 206 57.74 -21.49 19.22
CA ALA A 206 56.68 -22.50 19.30
C ALA A 206 56.17 -22.70 20.73
N ALA A 207 57.07 -22.61 21.74
CA ALA A 207 56.68 -22.66 23.14
C ALA A 207 55.83 -21.43 23.54
N ARG A 208 56.19 -20.23 23.04
CA ARG A 208 55.35 -19.04 23.20
C ARG A 208 53.98 -19.22 22.54
N MET A 209 53.91 -19.75 21.32
CA MET A 209 52.63 -20.00 20.64
C MET A 209 51.74 -20.97 21.43
N ALA A 210 52.31 -22.07 21.91
CA ALA A 210 51.58 -23.07 22.68
C ALA A 210 51.00 -22.47 23.97
N ALA A 211 51.79 -21.67 24.68
CA ALA A 211 51.33 -20.97 25.89
C ALA A 211 50.25 -19.93 25.57
N ALA A 212 50.40 -19.15 24.49
CA ALA A 212 49.39 -18.18 24.06
C ALA A 212 48.04 -18.84 23.77
N ASN A 213 48.04 -19.95 23.02
CA ASN A 213 46.81 -20.69 22.72
C ASN A 213 46.09 -21.19 23.99
N GLN A 214 46.85 -21.65 24.99
CA GLN A 214 46.27 -22.11 26.26
C GLN A 214 45.73 -20.94 27.10
N ILE A 215 46.45 -19.81 27.10
CA ILE A 215 45.98 -18.57 27.74
C ILE A 215 44.67 -18.13 27.08
N ASP A 216 44.57 -18.14 25.76
CA ASP A 216 43.34 -17.74 25.04
C ASP A 216 42.12 -18.59 25.40
N ILE A 217 42.33 -19.90 25.58
CA ILE A 217 41.29 -20.82 26.05
C ILE A 217 40.84 -20.45 27.46
N ALA A 218 41.78 -20.29 28.40
CA ALA A 218 41.48 -19.90 29.78
C ALA A 218 40.78 -18.53 29.83
N THR A 219 41.26 -17.57 29.04
CA THR A 219 40.68 -16.23 28.89
C THR A 219 39.24 -16.31 28.43
N SER A 220 38.95 -17.09 27.39
CA SER A 220 37.60 -17.24 26.85
C SER A 220 36.62 -17.83 27.88
N GLN A 221 37.08 -18.82 28.65
CA GLN A 221 36.28 -19.44 29.72
C GLN A 221 35.97 -18.44 30.83
N TRP A 222 36.99 -17.76 31.34
CA TRP A 222 36.82 -16.78 32.42
C TRP A 222 35.96 -15.60 31.95
N LEU A 223 36.17 -15.08 30.74
CA LEU A 223 35.35 -14.00 30.18
C LEU A 223 33.88 -14.38 30.02
N ALA A 224 33.56 -15.64 29.72
CA ALA A 224 32.16 -16.09 29.61
C ALA A 224 31.41 -16.00 30.95
N GLU A 225 32.11 -16.17 32.07
CA GLU A 225 31.55 -15.98 33.41
C GLU A 225 31.60 -14.52 33.83
N ILE A 226 32.74 -13.84 33.64
CA ILE A 226 32.89 -12.42 33.97
C ILE A 226 31.82 -11.59 33.27
N ASN A 227 31.54 -11.83 31.99
CA ASN A 227 30.53 -11.08 31.24
C ASN A 227 29.07 -11.33 31.67
N GLN A 228 28.82 -12.27 32.59
CA GLN A 228 27.52 -12.41 33.26
C GLN A 228 27.32 -11.34 34.34
N GLY A 229 28.41 -10.70 34.80
CA GLY A 229 28.37 -9.56 35.69
C GLY A 229 27.65 -8.38 35.07
N ARG A 230 26.70 -7.81 35.80
CA ARG A 230 25.76 -6.77 35.34
C ARG A 230 26.38 -5.38 35.29
N ASP A 231 27.41 -5.15 36.10
CA ASP A 231 28.19 -3.91 36.13
C ASP A 231 29.67 -4.19 36.41
N ASP A 232 30.49 -3.14 36.35
CA ASP A 232 31.95 -3.23 36.48
C ASP A 232 32.38 -3.85 37.82
N LEU A 233 31.62 -3.60 38.88
CA LEU A 233 31.87 -4.14 40.22
C LEU A 233 31.64 -5.66 40.27
N GLU A 234 30.52 -6.14 39.73
CA GLU A 234 30.22 -7.57 39.72
C GLU A 234 31.22 -8.34 38.84
N LYS A 235 31.62 -7.74 37.71
CA LYS A 235 32.67 -8.29 36.84
C LYS A 235 34.01 -8.41 37.55
N GLU A 236 34.44 -7.36 38.25
CA GLU A 236 35.65 -7.36 39.08
C GLU A 236 35.60 -8.42 40.18
N SER A 237 34.42 -8.62 40.79
CA SER A 237 34.22 -9.65 41.79
C SER A 237 34.41 -11.07 41.28
N ILE A 238 33.98 -11.34 40.05
CA ILE A 238 34.18 -12.64 39.40
C ILE A 238 35.68 -12.85 39.14
N ILE A 239 36.41 -11.81 38.71
CA ILE A 239 37.86 -11.89 38.45
C ILE A 239 38.63 -12.28 39.73
N TYR A 240 38.47 -11.54 40.83
CA TYR A 240 39.25 -11.85 42.03
C TYR A 240 38.84 -13.17 42.68
N LYS A 241 37.54 -13.55 42.62
CA LYS A 241 37.08 -14.85 43.16
C LYS A 241 37.70 -16.00 42.38
N LYS A 242 37.66 -15.95 41.04
CA LYS A 242 38.33 -16.95 40.20
C LYS A 242 39.81 -17.08 40.50
N LEU A 243 40.51 -15.97 40.66
CA LEU A 243 41.92 -15.98 41.05
C LEU A 243 42.13 -16.65 42.41
N CYS A 244 41.39 -16.24 43.44
CA CYS A 244 41.49 -16.87 44.76
C CYS A 244 41.12 -18.36 44.76
N ASP A 245 40.19 -18.79 43.91
CA ASP A 245 39.71 -20.17 43.89
C ASP A 245 40.62 -21.10 43.06
N SER A 246 41.18 -20.59 41.96
CA SER A 246 41.92 -21.38 40.98
C SER A 246 43.44 -21.27 41.09
N VAL A 247 43.96 -20.27 41.81
CA VAL A 247 45.41 -20.02 41.92
C VAL A 247 45.90 -20.27 43.34
N ILE A 248 47.08 -20.91 43.43
CA ILE A 248 47.79 -21.15 44.68
C ILE A 248 48.97 -20.16 44.76
N TYR A 249 49.13 -19.50 45.90
CA TYR A 249 50.29 -18.65 46.13
C TYR A 249 51.58 -19.50 46.22
N ASN A 250 52.58 -19.19 45.39
CA ASN A 250 53.79 -20.01 45.25
C ASN A 250 54.83 -19.77 46.37
N LYS A 251 54.59 -20.34 47.54
CA LYS A 251 55.53 -20.44 48.68
C LYS A 251 55.91 -21.89 48.99
N ASP A 252 57.11 -22.11 49.51
CA ASP A 252 57.57 -23.39 50.06
C ASP A 252 57.20 -23.54 51.55
N GLU A 253 57.55 -24.69 52.13
CA GLU A 253 57.23 -25.07 53.53
C GLU A 253 57.83 -24.12 54.59
N ASN A 254 58.86 -23.35 54.24
CA ASN A 254 59.46 -22.33 55.11
C ASN A 254 58.97 -20.91 54.78
N GLY A 255 57.97 -20.79 53.92
CA GLY A 255 57.44 -19.52 53.45
C GLY A 255 58.25 -18.86 52.33
N ALA A 256 59.36 -19.45 51.87
CA ALA A 256 60.19 -18.89 50.80
C ALA A 256 59.58 -19.14 49.41
N ILE A 257 59.72 -18.20 48.48
CA ILE A 257 59.21 -18.38 47.11
C ILE A 257 60.01 -19.48 46.41
N SER A 258 59.31 -20.45 45.83
CA SER A 258 59.92 -21.52 45.02
C SER A 258 60.69 -20.93 43.84
N GLU A 259 61.91 -21.39 43.63
CA GLU A 259 62.69 -21.09 42.43
C GLU A 259 61.88 -21.46 41.17
N GLY A 260 61.86 -20.58 40.17
CA GLY A 260 61.08 -20.80 38.92
C GLY A 260 59.62 -20.34 38.95
N SER A 261 59.18 -19.58 39.96
CA SER A 261 57.83 -18.99 39.99
C SER A 261 57.58 -18.08 38.78
N ASN A 262 56.59 -18.44 37.96
CA ASN A 262 56.12 -17.58 36.88
C ASN A 262 55.24 -16.46 37.47
N GLN A 263 55.67 -15.22 37.26
CA GLN A 263 55.11 -14.01 37.83
C GLN A 263 54.20 -13.26 36.85
N THR A 264 53.93 -13.81 35.68
CA THR A 264 53.02 -13.22 34.68
C THR A 264 51.67 -13.94 34.71
N ILE A 265 50.77 -13.57 33.79
CA ILE A 265 49.48 -14.25 33.64
C ILE A 265 49.63 -15.74 33.32
N ALA A 266 50.76 -16.18 32.75
CA ALA A 266 51.02 -17.60 32.51
C ALA A 266 51.14 -18.39 33.82
N GLY A 267 51.71 -17.79 34.88
CA GLY A 267 51.75 -18.43 36.20
C GLY A 267 50.35 -18.66 36.78
N ALA A 268 49.46 -17.69 36.65
CA ALA A 268 48.08 -17.81 37.13
C ALA A 268 47.26 -18.77 36.24
N LEU A 269 47.24 -18.53 34.93
CA LEU A 269 46.29 -19.17 34.00
C LEU A 269 46.74 -20.54 33.48
N LEU A 270 48.05 -20.81 33.41
CA LEU A 270 48.57 -22.09 32.93
C LEU A 270 49.01 -22.99 34.08
N ASN A 271 49.73 -22.43 35.05
CA ASN A 271 50.31 -23.22 36.13
C ASN A 271 49.37 -23.36 37.33
N GLY A 272 48.33 -22.53 37.43
CA GLY A 272 47.48 -22.43 38.63
C GLY A 272 48.26 -21.99 39.87
N ARG A 273 49.46 -21.41 39.70
CA ARG A 273 50.38 -21.11 40.79
C ARG A 273 51.31 -19.95 40.44
N CYS A 274 51.24 -18.86 41.19
CA CYS A 274 52.08 -17.69 41.00
C CYS A 274 52.29 -16.92 42.31
N VAL A 275 53.01 -15.80 42.25
CA VAL A 275 53.26 -14.88 43.38
C VAL A 275 52.50 -13.57 43.14
N CYS A 276 52.64 -12.57 44.03
CA CYS A 276 51.82 -11.36 44.03
C CYS A 276 51.69 -10.66 42.67
N ASN A 277 52.79 -10.62 41.90
CA ASN A 277 52.78 -10.03 40.57
C ASN A 277 51.92 -10.80 39.56
N GLY A 278 51.87 -12.13 39.63
CA GLY A 278 51.04 -12.93 38.75
C GLY A 278 49.54 -12.72 39.03
N TYR A 279 49.16 -12.56 40.30
CA TYR A 279 47.81 -12.15 40.68
C TYR A 279 47.51 -10.76 40.10
N ALA A 280 48.37 -9.77 40.37
CA ALA A 280 48.16 -8.39 39.94
C ALA A 280 48.07 -8.23 38.41
N MET A 281 48.96 -8.90 37.66
CA MET A 281 48.94 -8.89 36.20
C MET A 281 47.68 -9.54 35.63
N THR A 282 47.14 -10.58 36.28
CA THR A 282 45.93 -11.27 35.81
C THR A 282 44.68 -10.43 36.05
N VAL A 283 44.60 -9.72 37.19
CA VAL A 283 43.54 -8.73 37.44
C VAL A 283 43.57 -7.64 36.38
N THR A 284 44.73 -7.06 36.12
CA THR A 284 44.90 -6.04 35.08
C THR A 284 44.44 -6.55 33.71
N TYR A 285 44.91 -7.75 33.32
CA TYR A 285 44.58 -8.37 32.04
C TYR A 285 43.07 -8.52 31.81
N PHE A 286 42.36 -9.14 32.75
CA PHE A 286 40.91 -9.33 32.59
C PHE A 286 40.13 -8.03 32.68
N SER A 287 40.55 -7.10 33.56
CA SER A 287 39.88 -5.79 33.70
C SER A 287 39.93 -5.00 32.40
N HIS A 288 41.08 -4.98 31.74
CA HIS A 288 41.21 -4.32 30.44
C HIS A 288 40.39 -4.98 29.34
N LEU A 289 40.33 -6.31 29.31
CA LEU A 289 39.49 -7.04 28.33
C LEU A 289 38.00 -6.70 28.44
N ILE A 290 37.53 -6.34 29.63
CA ILE A 290 36.14 -5.93 29.87
C ILE A 290 35.94 -4.41 29.89
N GLY A 291 36.99 -3.64 29.58
CA GLY A 291 36.93 -2.17 29.48
C GLY A 291 36.93 -1.43 30.82
N ILE A 292 37.42 -2.05 31.89
CA ILE A 292 37.63 -1.40 33.19
C ILE A 292 39.09 -0.93 33.26
N ASP A 293 39.30 0.36 33.54
CA ASP A 293 40.65 0.87 33.77
C ASP A 293 41.22 0.23 35.04
N CYS A 294 42.35 -0.47 34.89
CA CYS A 294 43.08 -1.10 35.98
C CYS A 294 44.57 -0.90 35.76
N VAL A 295 45.32 -0.64 36.82
CA VAL A 295 46.78 -0.52 36.78
C VAL A 295 47.42 -1.44 37.80
N GLY A 296 48.54 -2.08 37.42
CA GLY A 296 49.40 -2.76 38.36
C GLY A 296 50.26 -1.76 39.13
N ILE A 297 50.17 -1.76 40.45
CA ILE A 297 51.01 -0.97 41.35
C ILE A 297 52.09 -1.85 41.96
N VAL A 298 53.30 -1.32 42.06
CA VAL A 298 54.50 -2.04 42.44
C VAL A 298 55.19 -1.29 43.56
N GLY A 299 55.33 -1.97 44.70
CA GLY A 299 56.13 -1.53 45.82
C GLY A 299 57.58 -1.99 45.71
N ASN A 300 58.27 -2.03 46.84
CA ASN A 300 59.62 -2.60 46.88
C ASN A 300 59.62 -4.12 46.71
N ASN A 301 58.66 -4.83 47.31
CA ASN A 301 58.65 -6.29 47.41
C ASN A 301 57.25 -6.90 47.21
N HIS A 302 56.30 -6.12 46.69
CA HIS A 302 54.91 -6.55 46.54
C HIS A 302 54.25 -5.82 45.36
N ALA A 303 53.24 -6.46 44.77
CA ALA A 303 52.45 -5.90 43.67
C ALA A 303 50.96 -6.09 43.96
N TRP A 304 50.18 -5.05 43.67
CA TRP A 304 48.72 -5.02 43.80
C TRP A 304 48.12 -4.22 42.64
N ASN A 305 46.81 -3.95 42.68
CA ASN A 305 46.13 -3.20 41.63
C ASN A 305 45.48 -1.93 42.18
N SER A 306 45.41 -0.89 41.35
CA SER A 306 44.39 0.14 41.48
C SER A 306 43.40 -0.01 40.32
N ILE A 307 42.10 -0.01 40.61
CA ILE A 307 41.03 -0.27 39.66
C ILE A 307 39.96 0.83 39.70
N ASN A 308 39.48 1.25 38.54
CA ASN A 308 38.49 2.32 38.40
C ASN A 308 37.08 1.73 38.31
N LEU A 309 36.31 1.88 39.39
CA LEU A 309 34.95 1.34 39.48
C LEU A 309 33.96 2.49 39.61
N GLY A 310 33.09 2.65 38.61
CA GLY A 310 32.07 3.70 38.61
C GLY A 310 32.63 5.13 38.57
N GLY A 311 33.84 5.32 38.01
CA GLY A 311 34.50 6.63 37.88
C GLY A 311 35.35 7.03 39.09
N SER A 312 35.65 6.11 40.00
CA SER A 312 36.53 6.34 41.14
C SER A 312 37.55 5.21 41.26
N TRP A 313 38.77 5.54 41.65
CA TRP A 313 39.85 4.57 41.81
C TRP A 313 39.87 3.96 43.20
N TYR A 314 40.17 2.66 43.27
CA TYR A 314 40.30 1.90 44.50
C TYR A 314 41.48 0.93 44.40
N ASP A 315 42.15 0.67 45.51
CA ASP A 315 43.18 -0.36 45.59
C ASP A 315 42.55 -1.73 45.89
N LEU A 316 43.06 -2.74 45.20
CA LEU A 316 42.67 -4.15 45.26
C LEU A 316 43.94 -5.01 45.33
N ASP A 317 44.03 -5.89 46.34
CA ASP A 317 45.10 -6.87 46.43
C ASP A 317 44.54 -8.29 46.62
N VAL A 318 44.35 -8.96 45.48
CA VAL A 318 43.85 -10.33 45.43
C VAL A 318 44.79 -11.32 46.14
N THR A 319 46.09 -11.03 46.17
CA THR A 319 47.08 -11.86 46.87
C THR A 319 46.79 -11.92 48.36
N TRP A 320 46.54 -10.76 48.97
CA TRP A 320 46.26 -10.68 50.41
C TRP A 320 44.81 -11.00 50.76
N MET A 321 43.91 -11.01 49.76
CA MET A 321 42.57 -11.57 49.86
C MET A 321 42.55 -13.10 49.84
N ASP A 322 43.49 -13.74 49.11
CA ASP A 322 43.64 -15.19 49.03
C ASP A 322 44.22 -15.79 50.32
N ARG A 323 43.43 -15.70 51.39
CA ARG A 323 43.68 -16.36 52.69
C ARG A 323 42.67 -17.49 52.95
N TYR A 324 42.11 -18.03 51.86
CA TYR A 324 41.07 -19.06 51.95
C TYR A 324 41.57 -20.30 52.67
N GLU A 325 42.81 -20.72 52.40
CA GLU A 325 43.45 -21.88 53.03
C GLU A 325 43.61 -21.76 54.56
N VAL A 326 43.69 -20.52 55.08
CA VAL A 326 43.91 -20.24 56.52
C VAL A 326 42.60 -19.94 57.25
N THR A 327 41.64 -19.32 56.56
CA THR A 327 40.42 -18.77 57.21
C THR A 327 39.11 -19.35 56.69
N GLY A 328 39.17 -20.23 55.66
CA GLY A 328 38.01 -20.78 54.97
C GLY A 328 37.16 -19.74 54.23
N ARG A 329 37.67 -18.50 54.07
CA ARG A 329 36.97 -17.33 53.51
C ARG A 329 37.98 -16.37 52.87
N TYR A 330 37.51 -15.51 51.96
CA TYR A 330 38.33 -14.42 51.42
C TYR A 330 38.55 -13.31 52.46
N TYR A 331 39.73 -12.70 52.42
CA TYR A 331 40.10 -11.62 53.34
C TYR A 331 39.86 -10.24 52.71
N TYR A 332 38.61 -9.79 52.80
CA TYR A 332 38.09 -8.56 52.18
C TYR A 332 38.65 -7.20 52.63
N PRO A 333 39.41 -7.01 53.73
CA PRO A 333 39.99 -5.70 54.05
C PRO A 333 40.92 -5.13 52.97
N PHE A 334 41.48 -5.97 52.09
CA PHE A 334 42.32 -5.60 50.94
C PHE A 334 41.57 -5.60 49.60
N CYS A 335 40.26 -5.37 49.62
CA CYS A 335 39.43 -5.27 48.42
C CYS A 335 38.80 -3.88 48.35
N ASN A 336 39.08 -3.18 47.26
CA ASN A 336 38.43 -1.92 46.88
C ASN A 336 38.45 -0.84 47.98
N ARG A 337 39.64 -0.57 48.53
CA ARG A 337 39.85 0.47 49.56
C ARG A 337 40.68 1.63 49.04
N GLY A 338 40.68 2.73 49.78
CA GLY A 338 41.62 3.79 49.48
C GLY A 338 43.05 3.41 49.88
N SER A 339 44.06 3.95 49.18
CA SER A 339 45.48 3.65 49.42
C SER A 339 45.89 3.92 50.87
N GLY A 340 45.36 4.98 51.49
CA GLY A 340 45.63 5.28 52.91
C GLY A 340 45.15 4.17 53.85
N VAL A 341 44.06 3.47 53.52
CA VAL A 341 43.56 2.33 54.30
C VAL A 341 44.43 1.10 54.08
N PHE A 342 44.85 0.80 52.84
CA PHE A 342 45.80 -0.28 52.57
C PHE A 342 47.10 -0.10 53.37
N MET A 343 47.69 1.10 53.30
CA MET A 343 48.89 1.45 54.05
C MET A 343 48.71 1.36 55.57
N ALA A 344 47.53 1.70 56.08
CA ALA A 344 47.24 1.62 57.52
C ALA A 344 46.95 0.18 58.00
N LEU A 345 46.41 -0.68 57.13
CA LEU A 345 46.20 -2.11 57.42
C LEU A 345 47.48 -2.93 57.28
N ASP A 346 48.43 -2.46 56.48
CA ASP A 346 49.71 -3.11 56.24
C ASP A 346 50.80 -2.64 57.22
N SER A 347 51.02 -3.43 58.29
CA SER A 347 52.08 -3.17 59.25
C SER A 347 53.50 -3.41 58.71
N SER A 348 53.66 -4.08 57.57
CA SER A 348 54.96 -4.36 56.93
C SER A 348 55.44 -3.24 56.02
N GLY A 349 54.52 -2.42 55.51
CA GLY A 349 54.81 -1.34 54.57
C GLY A 349 55.08 -1.81 53.14
N TYR A 350 54.62 -3.00 52.74
CA TYR A 350 54.71 -3.51 51.38
C TYR A 350 53.77 -2.78 50.40
N HIS A 351 52.66 -2.22 50.87
CA HIS A 351 51.75 -1.38 50.09
C HIS A 351 52.24 0.08 49.96
N ASN A 352 53.55 0.29 49.93
CA ASN A 352 54.17 1.57 49.61
C ASN A 352 54.68 1.56 48.15
N PRO A 353 54.11 2.37 47.24
CA PRO A 353 54.58 2.43 45.87
C PRO A 353 56.06 2.82 45.79
N LYS A 354 56.81 2.16 44.91
CA LYS A 354 58.22 2.52 44.71
C LYS A 354 58.33 3.79 43.86
N GLU A 355 58.45 4.96 44.50
CA GLU A 355 58.44 6.27 43.83
C GLU A 355 59.34 6.37 42.59
N SER A 356 60.54 5.77 42.62
CA SER A 356 61.48 5.79 41.49
C SER A 356 60.95 5.09 40.22
N ARG A 357 59.92 4.25 40.33
CA ARG A 357 59.24 3.58 39.20
C ARG A 357 58.23 4.45 38.48
N TYR A 358 57.80 5.53 39.12
CA TYR A 358 56.71 6.37 38.64
C TYR A 358 57.19 7.81 38.41
N LYS A 359 58.48 7.99 38.11
CA LYS A 359 59.05 9.32 37.82
C LYS A 359 58.31 9.94 36.63
N ASN A 360 57.78 11.15 36.82
CA ASN A 360 56.95 11.88 35.86
C ASN A 360 55.62 11.19 35.49
N ILE A 361 55.16 10.21 36.26
CA ILE A 361 53.87 9.52 36.09
C ILE A 361 53.08 9.66 37.40
N THR A 362 51.81 10.04 37.30
CA THR A 362 50.93 10.14 38.48
C THR A 362 50.20 8.81 38.66
N LEU A 363 50.25 8.26 39.87
CA LEU A 363 49.45 7.09 40.23
C LEU A 363 47.97 7.45 40.34
N PRO A 364 47.04 6.48 40.20
CA PRO A 364 45.63 6.76 40.40
C PRO A 364 45.33 7.31 41.80
N ASP A 365 44.37 8.24 41.87
CA ASP A 365 43.90 8.79 43.13
C ASP A 365 42.86 7.87 43.78
N ALA A 366 43.35 6.83 44.45
CA ALA A 366 42.54 5.96 45.30
C ALA A 366 42.43 6.54 46.72
N SER A 367 42.02 7.81 46.87
CA SER A 367 41.76 8.40 48.19
C SER A 367 40.39 8.00 48.78
N HIS A 368 39.49 7.47 47.96
CA HIS A 368 38.17 7.02 48.37
C HIS A 368 38.20 5.56 48.84
N SER A 369 37.54 5.28 49.97
CA SER A 369 37.34 3.91 50.44
C SER A 369 35.93 3.42 50.13
N ASN A 370 35.83 2.20 49.57
CA ASN A 370 34.66 1.37 49.22
C ASN A 370 34.21 1.40 47.75
N PRO A 371 34.31 0.26 47.05
CA PRO A 371 33.16 -0.66 47.06
C PRO A 371 33.49 -2.15 47.36
N LEU A 372 33.17 -2.62 48.56
CA LEU A 372 33.06 -4.05 48.84
C LEU A 372 31.63 -4.53 48.54
N PHE A 373 31.48 -5.39 47.54
CA PHE A 373 30.22 -6.06 47.22
C PHE A 373 29.97 -7.22 48.19
N ILE A 374 28.71 -7.37 48.60
CA ILE A 374 28.24 -8.56 49.30
C ILE A 374 27.20 -9.22 48.41
N THR A 375 27.49 -10.44 47.96
CA THR A 375 26.48 -11.24 47.27
C THR A 375 25.35 -11.55 48.25
N LEU A 376 24.14 -11.18 47.84
CA LEU A 376 22.91 -11.41 48.59
C LEU A 376 21.99 -12.28 47.74
N ASP A 377 21.67 -13.46 48.25
CA ASP A 377 20.62 -14.31 47.71
C ASP A 377 19.29 -13.94 48.34
N ALA A 378 18.30 -13.66 47.51
CA ALA A 378 16.96 -13.26 47.94
C ALA A 378 15.91 -14.24 47.38
N GLU A 379 15.54 -15.23 48.19
CA GLU A 379 14.57 -16.25 47.80
C GLU A 379 13.22 -16.04 48.45
N ARG A 380 12.14 -16.19 47.68
CA ARG A 380 10.78 -16.11 48.23
C ARG A 380 10.39 -17.43 48.89
N ASN A 381 10.06 -17.36 50.17
CA ASN A 381 9.56 -18.50 50.92
C ASN A 381 8.08 -18.76 50.64
N ALA A 382 7.61 -19.98 50.96
CA ALA A 382 6.22 -20.40 50.78
C ALA A 382 5.19 -19.54 51.55
N SER A 383 5.62 -18.81 52.58
CA SER A 383 4.82 -17.86 53.36
C SER A 383 4.65 -16.50 52.68
N GLY A 384 5.32 -16.24 51.55
CA GLY A 384 5.31 -14.95 50.86
C GLY A 384 6.30 -13.91 51.38
N SER A 385 7.16 -14.26 52.35
CA SER A 385 8.32 -13.49 52.82
C SER A 385 9.59 -13.85 52.04
N ALA A 386 10.65 -13.03 52.11
CA ALA A 386 11.94 -13.32 51.49
C ALA A 386 12.93 -13.84 52.54
N ALA A 387 13.54 -15.00 52.28
CA ALA A 387 14.79 -15.38 52.91
C ALA A 387 15.93 -14.66 52.20
N LEU A 388 16.67 -13.86 52.97
CA LEU A 388 17.85 -13.17 52.50
C LEU A 388 19.07 -13.85 53.11
N ASN A 389 20.01 -14.31 52.31
CA ASN A 389 21.27 -14.89 52.76
C ASN A 389 22.44 -14.16 52.09
N TRP A 390 23.51 -13.92 52.82
CA TRP A 390 24.69 -13.27 52.28
C TRP A 390 25.98 -13.95 52.73
N GLU A 391 27.04 -13.77 51.95
CA GLU A 391 28.36 -14.29 52.31
C GLU A 391 28.93 -13.58 53.54
N ALA A 392 29.62 -14.36 54.36
CA ALA A 392 30.29 -13.82 55.53
C ALA A 392 31.58 -13.09 55.14
N ILE A 393 31.79 -11.89 55.70
CA ILE A 393 32.90 -11.00 55.37
C ILE A 393 33.86 -11.00 56.55
N ASN A 394 35.08 -11.51 56.32
CA ASN A 394 36.10 -11.52 57.36
C ASN A 394 36.53 -10.09 57.72
N GLY A 395 36.70 -9.81 59.01
CA GLY A 395 37.05 -8.48 59.53
C GLY A 395 35.89 -7.45 59.61
N CYS A 396 34.67 -7.82 59.19
CA CYS A 396 33.52 -6.93 59.37
C CYS A 396 33.08 -6.86 60.84
N GLN A 397 32.58 -5.70 61.25
CA GLN A 397 32.01 -5.45 62.58
C GLN A 397 30.52 -5.81 62.64
N GLY A 398 29.86 -5.88 61.49
CA GLY A 398 28.44 -6.15 61.36
C GLY A 398 27.94 -5.93 59.93
N TYR A 399 26.63 -6.04 59.75
CA TYR A 399 25.95 -5.83 58.48
C TYR A 399 24.77 -4.88 58.66
N SER A 400 24.51 -4.06 57.65
CA SER A 400 23.30 -3.25 57.56
C SER A 400 22.55 -3.64 56.29
N LEU A 401 21.30 -4.09 56.47
CA LEU A 401 20.40 -4.45 55.38
C LEU A 401 19.55 -3.24 54.99
N TYR A 402 19.44 -3.00 53.69
CA TYR A 402 18.61 -1.97 53.10
C TYR A 402 17.61 -2.60 52.12
N ARG A 403 16.41 -2.04 52.08
CA ARG A 403 15.37 -2.32 51.09
C ARG A 403 15.40 -1.22 50.05
N TYR A 404 15.51 -1.62 48.80
CA TYR A 404 15.32 -0.78 47.64
C TYR A 404 13.88 -0.91 47.14
N ARG A 405 13.19 0.23 46.99
CA ARG A 405 11.82 0.30 46.48
C ARG A 405 11.63 1.58 45.70
N SER A 406 11.18 1.45 44.45
CA SER A 406 10.77 2.58 43.59
C SER A 406 11.80 3.73 43.51
N GLY A 407 13.10 3.42 43.41
CA GLY A 407 14.14 4.45 43.31
C GLY A 407 14.80 4.85 44.64
N ALA A 408 14.28 4.40 45.79
CA ALA A 408 14.76 4.81 47.10
C ALA A 408 15.25 3.63 47.95
N TYR A 409 16.29 3.86 48.75
CA TYR A 409 16.80 2.92 49.74
C TYR A 409 16.30 3.29 51.14
N SER A 410 15.90 2.28 51.92
CA SER A 410 15.50 2.42 53.31
C SER A 410 16.18 1.34 54.15
N GLN A 411 16.78 1.71 55.28
CA GLN A 411 17.40 0.73 56.17
C GLN A 411 16.32 -0.18 56.78
N VAL A 412 16.54 -1.49 56.75
CA VAL A 412 15.64 -2.50 57.31
C VAL A 412 16.11 -2.90 58.70
N SER A 413 17.38 -3.27 58.84
CA SER A 413 17.94 -3.75 60.12
C SER A 413 19.47 -3.70 60.09
N GLU A 414 20.06 -3.79 61.28
CA GLU A 414 21.49 -4.05 61.48
C GLU A 414 21.68 -5.43 62.14
N PHE A 415 22.82 -6.03 61.88
CA PHE A 415 23.19 -7.35 62.37
C PHE A 415 24.65 -7.34 62.84
N SER A 416 24.97 -8.11 63.88
CA SER A 416 26.38 -8.37 64.21
C SER A 416 27.03 -9.24 63.13
N SER A 417 28.36 -9.28 63.09
CA SER A 417 29.14 -10.06 62.11
C SER A 417 28.89 -11.58 62.13
N ALA A 418 28.25 -12.11 63.19
CA ALA A 418 27.84 -13.51 63.29
C ALA A 418 26.62 -13.89 62.42
N TYR A 419 25.87 -12.93 61.87
CA TYR A 419 24.67 -13.19 61.07
C TYR A 419 24.94 -13.00 59.58
N THR A 420 24.54 -14.00 58.80
CA THR A 420 24.71 -14.07 57.34
C THR A 420 23.38 -14.26 56.62
N GLY A 421 22.29 -13.87 57.27
CA GLY A 421 20.96 -14.01 56.70
C GLY A 421 19.85 -13.52 57.62
N CYS A 422 18.69 -13.25 57.04
CA CYS A 422 17.47 -12.89 57.76
C CYS A 422 16.22 -13.23 56.92
N THR A 423 15.03 -13.02 57.49
CA THR A 423 13.77 -13.09 56.74
C THR A 423 13.08 -11.75 56.77
N VAL A 424 12.63 -11.28 55.61
CA VAL A 424 11.93 -10.01 55.45
C VAL A 424 10.50 -10.25 54.97
N ALA A 425 9.52 -9.72 55.72
CA ALA A 425 8.10 -9.76 55.37
C ALA A 425 7.66 -8.48 54.62
N ASP A 426 6.37 -8.44 54.24
CA ASP A 426 5.71 -7.30 53.58
C ASP A 426 6.35 -6.90 52.24
N LEU A 427 6.63 -7.92 51.44
CA LEU A 427 7.25 -7.79 50.13
C LEU A 427 6.31 -7.19 49.09
N GLN A 428 6.81 -6.21 48.34
CA GLN A 428 6.24 -5.69 47.10
C GLN A 428 6.98 -6.25 45.88
N ASN A 429 6.43 -6.08 44.67
CA ASN A 429 7.04 -6.63 43.46
C ASN A 429 8.30 -5.88 43.05
N SER A 430 8.38 -4.60 43.42
CA SER A 430 9.56 -3.76 43.23
C SER A 430 10.60 -3.87 44.35
N ASP A 431 10.35 -4.69 45.38
CA ASP A 431 11.31 -4.83 46.48
C ASP A 431 12.55 -5.57 46.02
N GLY A 432 13.68 -4.91 46.22
CA GLY A 432 14.97 -5.55 46.26
C GLY A 432 15.70 -5.22 47.55
N PHE A 433 16.77 -5.95 47.80
CA PHE A 433 17.51 -5.86 49.05
C PHE A 433 18.98 -5.73 48.77
N VAL A 434 19.68 -5.00 49.64
CA VAL A 434 21.14 -4.91 49.59
C VAL A 434 21.70 -4.98 51.00
N VAL A 435 22.77 -5.73 51.17
CA VAL A 435 23.49 -5.83 52.44
C VAL A 435 24.80 -5.07 52.31
N ARG A 436 25.12 -4.28 53.33
CA ARG A 436 26.38 -3.54 53.44
C ARG A 436 27.14 -4.06 54.64
N ALA A 437 28.43 -4.34 54.52
CA ALA A 437 29.25 -4.67 55.67
C ALA A 437 29.66 -3.38 56.38
N GLN A 438 29.74 -3.42 57.69
CA GLN A 438 30.39 -2.40 58.50
C GLN A 438 31.85 -2.78 58.64
N MET A 439 32.73 -2.05 57.98
CA MET A 439 34.17 -2.31 58.04
C MET A 439 34.85 -1.28 58.93
N TRP A 440 35.80 -1.72 59.74
CA TRP A 440 36.66 -0.81 60.48
C TRP A 440 37.54 -0.03 59.49
N ASP A 441 37.56 1.29 59.62
CA ASP A 441 38.48 2.17 58.91
C ASP A 441 39.58 2.64 59.89
N PRO A 442 40.84 2.18 59.71
CA PRO A 442 41.95 2.53 60.59
C PRO A 442 42.44 3.97 60.40
N VAL A 443 42.09 4.64 59.29
CA VAL A 443 42.48 6.04 59.03
C VAL A 443 41.54 6.99 59.76
N THR A 444 40.23 6.73 59.69
CA THR A 444 39.21 7.57 60.34
C THR A 444 38.83 7.09 61.74
N TYR A 445 39.30 5.92 62.18
CA TYR A 445 38.97 5.27 63.46
C TYR A 445 37.47 5.07 63.67
N GLN A 446 36.74 4.76 62.59
CA GLN A 446 35.28 4.58 62.61
C GLN A 446 34.86 3.37 61.77
N ASN A 447 33.66 2.86 62.03
CA ASN A 447 33.04 1.87 61.15
C ASN A 447 32.42 2.58 59.94
N VAL A 448 32.88 2.20 58.75
CA VAL A 448 32.34 2.68 57.48
C VAL A 448 31.53 1.58 56.81
N LEU A 449 30.37 1.94 56.27
CA LEU A 449 29.54 1.00 55.52
C LEU A 449 30.08 0.82 54.11
N THR A 450 30.21 -0.43 53.66
CA THR A 450 30.60 -0.72 52.28
C THR A 450 29.67 -0.06 51.28
N SER A 451 30.20 0.56 50.22
CA SER A 451 29.39 1.09 49.11
C SER A 451 28.73 -0.07 48.39
N PHE A 452 27.58 0.19 47.76
CA PHE A 452 26.91 -0.80 46.93
C PHE A 452 26.46 -0.14 45.62
N SER A 453 26.44 -0.91 44.54
CA SER A 453 25.87 -0.47 43.27
C SER A 453 24.38 -0.82 43.20
N GLN A 454 23.64 -0.19 42.28
CA GLN A 454 22.23 -0.54 42.08
C GLN A 454 22.05 -1.97 41.55
N SER A 455 23.09 -2.58 40.97
CA SER A 455 23.09 -4.00 40.65
C SER A 455 23.18 -4.87 41.93
N ALA A 456 23.79 -4.42 43.02
CA ALA A 456 23.80 -5.17 44.28
C ALA A 456 22.42 -5.37 44.93
N VAL A 457 21.38 -4.79 44.34
CA VAL A 457 20.00 -5.04 44.73
C VAL A 457 19.57 -6.45 44.28
N ALA A 458 19.50 -7.37 45.24
CA ALA A 458 18.88 -8.67 45.07
C ALA A 458 17.36 -8.52 45.11
N TYR A 459 16.73 -8.60 43.94
CA TYR A 459 15.28 -8.61 43.84
C TYR A 459 14.75 -9.99 44.20
N VAL A 460 13.70 -10.01 45.02
CA VAL A 460 13.04 -11.27 45.35
C VAL A 460 12.31 -11.74 44.10
N GLU A 461 12.67 -12.91 43.57
CA GLU A 461 11.94 -13.50 42.44
C GLU A 461 10.45 -13.60 42.80
N ASN A 462 9.66 -12.83 42.06
CA ASN A 462 8.23 -12.70 42.28
C ASN A 462 7.50 -13.21 41.04
N THR A 463 6.34 -13.83 41.24
CA THR A 463 5.41 -14.11 40.15
C THR A 463 4.91 -12.75 39.64
N VAL A 464 5.54 -12.22 38.59
CA VAL A 464 5.29 -10.84 38.15
C VAL A 464 3.82 -10.70 37.79
N GLN A 465 3.12 -9.83 38.52
CA GLN A 465 1.71 -9.55 38.26
C GLN A 465 1.61 -8.88 36.89
N LYS A 466 0.90 -9.52 35.95
CA LYS A 466 0.78 -9.02 34.58
C LYS A 466 -0.20 -7.86 34.50
N PRO A 467 0.01 -6.86 33.62
CA PRO A 467 -0.99 -5.84 33.36
C PRO A 467 -2.30 -6.50 32.89
N GLN A 468 -3.42 -6.13 33.48
CA GLN A 468 -4.74 -6.59 33.05
C GLN A 468 -5.42 -5.47 32.28
N ILE A 469 -5.88 -5.75 31.05
CA ILE A 469 -6.64 -4.78 30.26
C ILE A 469 -7.99 -4.54 30.96
N THR A 470 -8.24 -3.30 31.36
CA THR A 470 -9.45 -2.88 32.08
C THR A 470 -10.51 -2.33 31.15
N GLY A 471 -10.12 -1.88 29.95
CA GLY A 471 -11.07 -1.35 28.96
C GLY A 471 -10.45 -1.14 27.59
N LEU A 472 -11.26 -1.36 26.55
CA LEU A 472 -10.98 -1.06 25.16
C LEU A 472 -12.03 -0.07 24.67
N ILE A 473 -11.59 1.11 24.22
CA ILE A 473 -12.46 2.16 23.67
C ILE A 473 -12.14 2.30 22.19
N ALA A 474 -13.10 1.92 21.35
CA ALA A 474 -12.94 1.98 19.91
C ALA A 474 -13.00 3.43 19.40
N GLY A 475 -12.19 3.74 18.40
CA GLY A 475 -12.22 4.99 17.66
C GLY A 475 -11.95 4.76 16.17
N ASP A 476 -12.00 5.82 15.37
CA ASP A 476 -11.70 5.73 13.94
C ASP A 476 -10.23 5.35 13.71
N ARG A 477 -10.03 4.22 13.03
CA ARG A 477 -8.73 3.56 12.77
C ARG A 477 -7.87 3.43 14.03
N SER A 478 -8.51 3.34 15.20
CA SER A 478 -7.79 3.38 16.46
C SER A 478 -8.49 2.64 17.60
N MET A 479 -7.71 2.30 18.61
CA MET A 479 -8.19 1.64 19.83
C MET A 479 -7.45 2.22 21.03
N THR A 480 -8.19 2.83 21.94
CA THR A 480 -7.62 3.22 23.24
C THR A 480 -7.69 2.03 24.20
N VAL A 481 -6.52 1.49 24.53
CA VAL A 481 -6.34 0.37 25.45
C VAL A 481 -6.02 0.93 26.83
N ASN A 482 -6.75 0.50 27.86
CA ASN A 482 -6.54 0.86 29.27
C ASN A 482 -6.20 -0.40 30.07
N TRP A 483 -5.33 -0.29 31.08
CA TRP A 483 -4.92 -1.43 31.90
C TRP A 483 -4.63 -1.07 33.36
N THR A 484 -4.54 -2.09 34.21
CA THR A 484 -4.13 -1.95 35.62
C THR A 484 -2.65 -1.62 35.74
N SER A 485 -2.29 -0.77 36.70
CA SER A 485 -0.88 -0.55 37.05
C SER A 485 -0.24 -1.83 37.58
N VAL A 486 1.00 -2.08 37.17
CA VAL A 486 1.89 -3.10 37.73
C VAL A 486 2.92 -2.41 38.63
N ASP A 487 3.01 -2.85 39.88
CA ASP A 487 3.99 -2.34 40.83
C ASP A 487 5.42 -2.54 40.32
N GLY A 488 6.24 -1.48 40.39
CA GLY A 488 7.62 -1.48 39.86
C GLY A 488 7.75 -1.31 38.34
N ALA A 489 6.65 -1.19 37.59
CA ALA A 489 6.73 -0.96 36.15
C ALA A 489 7.17 0.47 35.83
N SER A 490 8.29 0.63 35.13
CA SER A 490 8.77 1.95 34.67
C SER A 490 8.10 2.39 33.36
N ARG A 491 7.65 1.44 32.55
CA ARG A 491 6.88 1.65 31.31
C ARG A 491 6.12 0.40 30.90
N TYR A 492 5.22 0.57 29.95
CA TYR A 492 4.40 -0.47 29.35
C TYR A 492 4.61 -0.52 27.84
N GLY A 493 4.53 -1.72 27.27
CA GLY A 493 4.57 -1.99 25.84
C GLY A 493 3.22 -2.55 25.41
N VAL A 494 2.56 -1.89 24.46
CA VAL A 494 1.25 -2.31 23.97
C VAL A 494 1.44 -3.01 22.63
N TYR A 495 0.83 -4.18 22.51
CA TYR A 495 0.91 -5.02 21.33
C TYR A 495 -0.49 -5.34 20.81
N TYR A 496 -0.62 -5.45 19.49
CA TYR A 496 -1.82 -5.98 18.85
C TYR A 496 -1.49 -7.18 17.96
N TYR A 497 -2.45 -8.06 17.82
CA TYR A 497 -2.37 -9.31 17.08
C TYR A 497 -3.48 -9.40 16.04
N ILE A 498 -3.09 -9.65 14.79
CA ILE A 498 -4.01 -9.88 13.67
C ILE A 498 -3.34 -10.81 12.65
N ASN A 499 -4.11 -11.69 12.01
CA ASN A 499 -3.64 -12.59 10.93
C ASN A 499 -2.37 -13.39 11.26
N GLY A 500 -2.24 -13.90 12.49
CA GLY A 500 -1.07 -14.70 12.86
C GLY A 500 0.14 -13.89 13.32
N LYS A 501 0.11 -12.55 13.24
CA LYS A 501 1.27 -11.69 13.49
C LYS A 501 1.05 -10.74 14.66
N TRP A 502 2.06 -10.64 15.53
CA TRP A 502 2.16 -9.64 16.58
C TRP A 502 2.84 -8.37 16.08
N THR A 503 2.32 -7.22 16.48
CA THR A 503 2.91 -5.91 16.20
C THR A 503 2.96 -5.07 17.48
N CYS A 504 4.09 -4.41 17.72
CA CYS A 504 4.25 -3.45 18.81
C CYS A 504 3.62 -2.12 18.40
N ALA A 505 2.61 -1.65 19.13
CA ALA A 505 2.01 -0.34 18.92
C ALA A 505 2.89 0.80 19.49
N GLY A 506 3.64 0.53 20.55
CA GLY A 506 4.57 1.48 21.15
C GLY A 506 4.81 1.24 22.64
N TYR A 507 5.53 2.18 23.25
CA TYR A 507 5.83 2.17 24.67
C TYR A 507 5.32 3.44 25.36
N THR A 508 4.83 3.33 26.58
CA THR A 508 4.27 4.46 27.34
C THR A 508 4.45 4.26 28.85
N SER A 509 4.58 5.34 29.62
CA SER A 509 4.49 5.30 31.09
C SER A 509 3.06 5.48 31.61
N ASN A 510 2.12 5.87 30.74
CA ASN A 510 0.70 5.99 31.10
C ASN A 510 0.05 4.61 31.25
N LEU A 511 -1.09 4.55 31.93
CA LEU A 511 -1.93 3.34 32.04
C LEU A 511 -2.92 3.17 30.88
N TYR A 512 -2.66 3.89 29.78
CA TYR A 512 -3.43 3.80 28.55
C TYR A 512 -2.54 4.11 27.33
N MET A 513 -2.98 3.63 26.16
CA MET A 513 -2.42 4.00 24.86
C MET A 513 -3.52 4.02 23.80
N ASN A 514 -3.53 5.06 22.97
CA ASN A 514 -4.32 5.04 21.74
C ASN A 514 -3.48 4.42 20.61
N VAL A 515 -3.83 3.19 20.22
CA VAL A 515 -3.21 2.48 19.10
C VAL A 515 -3.87 2.96 17.82
N THR A 516 -3.11 3.59 16.91
CA THR A 516 -3.62 4.15 15.65
C THR A 516 -3.15 3.33 14.44
N GLY A 517 -3.67 3.63 13.25
CA GLY A 517 -3.33 2.92 12.01
C GLY A 517 -3.97 1.53 11.90
N LEU A 518 -5.04 1.28 12.67
CA LEU A 518 -5.80 0.04 12.62
C LEU A 518 -6.84 0.10 11.49
N THR A 519 -7.34 -1.07 11.07
CA THR A 519 -8.42 -1.19 10.09
C THR A 519 -9.75 -1.33 10.79
N ASN A 520 -10.70 -0.45 10.49
CA ASN A 520 -12.05 -0.50 11.06
C ASN A 520 -12.74 -1.84 10.76
N GLY A 521 -13.57 -2.31 11.69
CA GLY A 521 -14.28 -3.58 11.58
C GLY A 521 -13.42 -4.84 11.78
N SER A 522 -12.10 -4.76 11.63
CA SER A 522 -11.19 -5.91 11.83
C SER A 522 -11.02 -6.24 13.31
N ARG A 523 -11.06 -7.54 13.67
CA ARG A 523 -10.94 -8.01 15.06
C ARG A 523 -9.47 -8.15 15.45
N TYR A 524 -8.99 -7.29 16.32
CA TYR A 524 -7.63 -7.31 16.86
C TYR A 524 -7.61 -7.92 18.26
N GLY A 525 -6.56 -8.67 18.59
CA GLY A 525 -6.25 -9.06 19.97
C GLY A 525 -5.21 -8.11 20.56
N PHE A 526 -5.50 -7.50 21.69
CA PHE A 526 -4.58 -6.58 22.38
C PHE A 526 -3.98 -7.24 23.61
N ALA A 527 -2.70 -6.95 23.87
CA ALA A 527 -2.01 -7.35 25.09
C ALA A 527 -1.04 -6.27 25.53
N VAL A 528 -0.75 -6.22 26.82
CA VAL A 528 0.12 -5.22 27.43
C VAL A 528 1.22 -5.92 28.23
N LYS A 529 2.46 -5.51 28.00
CA LYS A 529 3.62 -5.91 28.81
C LYS A 529 4.01 -4.78 29.74
N ALA A 530 4.42 -5.08 30.96
CA ALA A 530 5.08 -4.14 31.86
C ALA A 530 6.60 -4.35 31.81
N TYR A 531 7.37 -3.27 31.89
CA TYR A 531 8.82 -3.31 32.03
C TYR A 531 9.19 -3.12 33.51
N VAL A 532 9.57 -4.21 34.16
CA VAL A 532 9.84 -4.29 35.60
C VAL A 532 11.28 -4.78 35.78
N ASN A 533 12.08 -4.05 36.55
CA ASN A 533 13.44 -4.44 36.93
C ASN A 533 14.34 -4.92 35.77
N GLY A 534 14.29 -4.22 34.62
CA GLY A 534 15.14 -4.54 33.47
C GLY A 534 14.57 -5.55 32.46
N ALA A 535 13.44 -6.20 32.77
CA ALA A 535 12.81 -7.21 31.92
C ALA A 535 11.33 -6.90 31.60
N TRP A 536 10.84 -7.41 30.47
CA TRP A 536 9.43 -7.32 30.10
C TRP A 536 8.64 -8.52 30.63
N THR A 537 7.42 -8.29 31.12
CA THR A 537 6.50 -9.40 31.47
C THR A 537 6.09 -10.20 30.24
N ASP A 538 5.90 -11.51 30.41
CA ASP A 538 5.36 -12.37 29.36
C ASP A 538 3.84 -12.22 29.17
N VAL A 539 3.39 -12.50 27.95
CA VAL A 539 1.98 -12.51 27.55
C VAL A 539 1.60 -13.92 27.14
N THR A 540 0.46 -14.39 27.63
CA THR A 540 -0.16 -15.66 27.23
C THR A 540 -1.50 -15.39 26.55
N SER A 541 -2.09 -16.41 25.92
CA SER A 541 -3.38 -16.27 25.24
C SER A 541 -4.52 -15.82 26.15
N SER A 542 -4.46 -16.11 27.47
CA SER A 542 -5.44 -15.63 28.44
C SER A 542 -5.32 -14.15 28.79
N ASP A 543 -4.18 -13.53 28.48
CA ASP A 543 -3.93 -12.10 28.74
C ASP A 543 -4.44 -11.20 27.58
N MET A 544 -4.91 -11.81 26.49
CA MET A 544 -5.38 -11.10 25.30
C MET A 544 -6.84 -10.70 25.42
N VAL A 545 -7.14 -9.44 25.11
CA VAL A 545 -8.53 -8.95 24.99
C VAL A 545 -8.78 -8.49 23.56
N TYR A 546 -9.88 -8.97 22.97
CA TYR A 546 -10.18 -8.73 21.57
C TYR A 546 -11.25 -7.64 21.38
N ALA A 547 -11.02 -6.72 20.45
CA ALA A 547 -11.99 -5.71 20.02
C ALA A 547 -11.77 -5.31 18.55
N SER A 548 -12.72 -4.56 17.99
CA SER A 548 -12.66 -4.01 16.64
C SER A 548 -12.74 -2.48 16.68
N PRO A 549 -11.91 -1.74 15.92
CA PRO A 549 -12.04 -0.28 15.76
C PRO A 549 -13.34 0.11 15.02
N GLU A 550 -13.84 1.32 15.27
CA GLU A 550 -15.09 1.87 14.70
C GLU A 550 -14.80 2.73 13.46
N GLY A 551 -15.71 2.81 12.46
CA GLY A 551 -15.58 3.67 11.27
C GLY A 551 -15.76 2.92 9.93
N ALA A 552 -15.78 3.64 8.80
CA ALA A 552 -16.09 3.07 7.48
C ALA A 552 -14.85 2.46 6.78
N ASP A 553 -15.01 1.25 6.25
CA ASP A 553 -13.95 0.33 5.76
C ASP A 553 -14.05 0.04 4.25
N LYS A 554 -15.03 0.63 3.57
CA LYS A 554 -15.27 0.49 2.12
C LYS A 554 -15.86 1.79 1.54
N PRO A 555 -15.64 2.07 0.24
CA PRO A 555 -16.23 3.24 -0.38
C PRO A 555 -17.76 3.15 -0.35
N VAL A 556 -18.42 4.22 0.08
CA VAL A 556 -19.88 4.33 0.06
C VAL A 556 -20.25 5.29 -1.05
N ILE A 557 -21.01 4.84 -2.05
CA ILE A 557 -21.53 5.71 -3.11
C ILE A 557 -22.50 6.70 -2.48
N THR A 558 -22.14 7.98 -2.47
CA THR A 558 -22.93 9.07 -1.88
C THR A 558 -23.84 9.74 -2.89
N SER A 559 -23.47 9.72 -4.18
CA SER A 559 -24.35 10.14 -5.26
C SER A 559 -24.13 9.34 -6.55
N ALA A 560 -25.20 9.18 -7.33
CA ALA A 560 -25.18 8.56 -8.64
C ALA A 560 -26.15 9.31 -9.56
N GLU A 561 -25.62 10.16 -10.44
CA GLU A 561 -26.37 11.05 -11.32
C GLU A 561 -26.47 10.44 -12.72
N ALA A 562 -27.69 10.20 -13.20
CA ALA A 562 -27.92 9.65 -14.53
C ALA A 562 -27.75 10.74 -15.62
N GLY A 563 -27.21 10.34 -16.77
CA GLY A 563 -27.13 11.16 -17.97
C GLY A 563 -27.25 10.30 -19.23
N ASP A 564 -27.12 10.92 -20.41
CA ASP A 564 -27.20 10.21 -21.68
C ASP A 564 -26.07 9.20 -21.82
N LYS A 565 -26.45 7.92 -21.85
CA LYS A 565 -25.57 6.74 -21.89
C LYS A 565 -24.50 6.74 -20.81
N SER A 566 -24.75 7.44 -19.71
CA SER A 566 -23.76 7.62 -18.67
C SER A 566 -24.35 7.74 -17.28
N VAL A 567 -23.55 7.42 -16.27
CA VAL A 567 -23.84 7.64 -14.86
C VAL A 567 -22.60 8.20 -14.20
N LYS A 568 -22.71 9.37 -13.58
CA LYS A 568 -21.65 9.98 -12.78
C LYS A 568 -21.79 9.57 -11.33
N LEU A 569 -20.78 8.87 -10.81
CA LEU A 569 -20.72 8.40 -9.43
C LEU A 569 -19.84 9.32 -8.58
N THR A 570 -20.24 9.51 -7.32
CA THR A 570 -19.44 10.12 -6.25
C THR A 570 -19.51 9.22 -5.02
N TRP A 571 -18.40 9.10 -4.28
CA TRP A 571 -18.34 8.26 -3.08
C TRP A 571 -17.49 8.88 -1.98
N ASP A 572 -17.72 8.44 -0.75
CA ASP A 572 -16.86 8.78 0.37
C ASP A 572 -15.50 8.09 0.22
N GLY A 573 -14.44 8.86 0.50
CA GLY A 573 -13.08 8.34 0.47
C GLY A 573 -12.82 7.29 1.56
N VAL A 574 -11.93 6.36 1.25
CA VAL A 574 -11.34 5.44 2.21
C VAL A 574 -9.92 5.93 2.49
N ASP A 575 -9.61 6.37 3.71
CA ASP A 575 -8.24 6.82 4.02
C ASP A 575 -7.23 5.72 3.72
N THR A 576 -6.06 6.13 3.21
CA THR A 576 -4.96 5.29 2.71
C THR A 576 -5.24 4.52 1.42
N ALA A 577 -6.39 4.72 0.78
CA ALA A 577 -6.64 4.16 -0.55
C ALA A 577 -5.71 4.81 -1.58
N GLU A 578 -4.89 4.00 -2.25
CA GLU A 578 -4.00 4.47 -3.33
C GLU A 578 -4.79 4.83 -4.59
N LYS A 579 -5.90 4.11 -4.83
CA LYS A 579 -6.81 4.27 -5.96
C LYS A 579 -8.12 3.51 -5.71
N TYR A 580 -9.10 3.78 -6.55
CA TYR A 580 -10.42 3.15 -6.58
C TYR A 580 -10.65 2.42 -7.90
N ALA A 581 -11.49 1.39 -7.88
CA ALA A 581 -11.98 0.68 -9.05
C ALA A 581 -13.51 0.74 -9.08
N VAL A 582 -14.07 1.17 -10.21
CA VAL A 582 -15.52 1.27 -10.41
C VAL A 582 -15.99 0.11 -11.27
N TYR A 583 -17.02 -0.58 -10.78
CA TYR A 583 -17.66 -1.69 -11.47
C TYR A 583 -19.13 -1.37 -11.75
N TYR A 584 -19.65 -1.88 -12.87
CA TYR A 584 -21.08 -1.92 -13.13
C TYR A 584 -21.55 -3.36 -13.40
N LYS A 585 -22.83 -3.60 -13.14
CA LYS A 585 -23.51 -4.89 -13.29
C LYS A 585 -24.75 -4.72 -14.16
N LEU A 586 -24.84 -5.51 -15.22
CA LEU A 586 -26.02 -5.63 -16.09
C LEU A 586 -26.34 -7.12 -16.23
N ASP A 587 -27.62 -7.50 -16.08
CA ASP A 587 -28.10 -8.89 -16.22
C ASP A 587 -27.29 -9.95 -15.46
N GLY A 588 -26.86 -9.61 -14.24
CA GLY A 588 -26.10 -10.54 -13.40
C GLY A 588 -24.58 -10.51 -13.62
N ARG A 589 -24.09 -9.94 -14.73
CA ARG A 589 -22.67 -9.91 -15.09
C ARG A 589 -21.98 -8.63 -14.63
N TRP A 590 -20.84 -8.78 -13.96
CA TRP A 590 -19.99 -7.67 -13.52
C TRP A 590 -18.94 -7.31 -14.58
N THR A 591 -18.73 -6.01 -14.77
CA THR A 591 -17.68 -5.44 -15.63
C THR A 591 -16.93 -4.37 -14.86
N CYS A 592 -15.58 -4.42 -14.89
CA CYS A 592 -14.74 -3.33 -14.39
C CYS A 592 -14.73 -2.20 -15.43
N TYR A 593 -15.19 -1.01 -15.06
CA TYR A 593 -15.16 0.15 -15.96
C TYR A 593 -13.77 0.79 -15.99
N GLY A 594 -13.16 1.02 -14.84
CA GLY A 594 -11.84 1.66 -14.77
C GLY A 594 -11.34 1.91 -13.35
N TYR A 595 -10.17 2.53 -13.27
CA TYR A 595 -9.48 2.91 -12.04
C TYR A 595 -9.32 4.42 -11.96
N THR A 596 -9.39 5.00 -10.76
CA THR A 596 -9.18 6.44 -10.54
C THR A 596 -8.59 6.71 -9.15
N THR A 597 -7.88 7.82 -8.99
CA THR A 597 -7.48 8.35 -7.68
C THR A 597 -8.49 9.37 -7.12
N ASP A 598 -9.39 9.88 -7.97
CA ASP A 598 -10.43 10.82 -7.59
C ASP A 598 -11.60 10.11 -6.89
N LEU A 599 -12.40 10.86 -6.13
CA LEU A 599 -13.61 10.37 -5.46
C LEU A 599 -14.87 10.44 -6.35
N THR A 600 -14.66 10.52 -7.66
CA THR A 600 -15.73 10.59 -8.67
C THR A 600 -15.30 9.90 -9.96
N MET A 601 -16.26 9.33 -10.68
CA MET A 601 -16.03 8.76 -12.01
C MET A 601 -17.32 8.78 -12.85
N ASN A 602 -17.19 9.18 -14.12
CA ASN A 602 -18.29 9.13 -15.08
C ASN A 602 -18.21 7.82 -15.90
N VAL A 603 -19.18 6.92 -15.67
CA VAL A 603 -19.30 5.65 -16.40
C VAL A 603 -20.07 5.90 -17.69
N THR A 604 -19.43 5.68 -18.84
CA THR A 604 -19.99 5.96 -20.18
C THR A 604 -20.17 4.68 -21.01
N GLY A 605 -20.87 4.77 -22.14
CA GLY A 605 -21.13 3.62 -23.02
C GLY A 605 -22.23 2.69 -22.50
N LEU A 606 -23.10 3.22 -21.64
CA LEU A 606 -24.25 2.49 -21.10
C LEU A 606 -25.44 2.56 -22.06
N THR A 607 -26.44 1.70 -21.85
CA THR A 607 -27.71 1.74 -22.58
C THR A 607 -28.75 2.48 -21.74
N ASN A 608 -29.38 3.50 -22.30
CA ASN A 608 -30.45 4.23 -21.64
C ASN A 608 -31.63 3.30 -21.29
N GLY A 609 -32.37 3.65 -20.23
CA GLY A 609 -33.50 2.87 -19.72
C GLY A 609 -33.15 1.53 -19.04
N SER A 610 -31.93 1.01 -19.21
CA SER A 610 -31.47 -0.23 -18.57
C SER A 610 -30.98 0.03 -17.14
N SER A 611 -31.41 -0.78 -16.17
CA SER A 611 -31.00 -0.63 -14.76
C SER A 611 -29.64 -1.29 -14.51
N TYR A 612 -28.62 -0.47 -14.23
CA TYR A 612 -27.26 -0.92 -13.90
C TYR A 612 -27.03 -0.87 -12.40
N GLY A 613 -26.40 -1.90 -11.83
CA GLY A 613 -25.90 -1.88 -10.45
C GLY A 613 -24.43 -1.46 -10.38
N PHE A 614 -24.11 -0.44 -9.61
CA PHE A 614 -22.75 0.11 -9.47
C PHE A 614 -22.15 -0.21 -8.11
N ALA A 615 -20.85 -0.50 -8.08
CA ALA A 615 -20.09 -0.68 -6.85
C ALA A 615 -18.67 -0.12 -7.01
N VAL A 616 -18.12 0.39 -5.91
CA VAL A 616 -16.78 0.97 -5.87
C VAL A 616 -15.92 0.19 -4.88
N LYS A 617 -14.70 -0.15 -5.29
CA LYS A 617 -13.69 -0.78 -4.44
C LYS A 617 -12.53 0.19 -4.21
N ALA A 618 -11.97 0.18 -3.01
CA ALA A 618 -10.71 0.88 -2.72
C ALA A 618 -9.54 -0.11 -2.75
N TYR A 619 -8.37 0.35 -3.20
CA TYR A 619 -7.11 -0.41 -3.11
C TYR A 619 -6.32 0.07 -1.90
N VAL A 620 -6.20 -0.79 -0.90
CA VAL A 620 -5.57 -0.48 0.39
C VAL A 620 -4.56 -1.58 0.69
N ASN A 621 -3.30 -1.21 0.97
CA ASN A 621 -2.24 -2.13 1.39
C ASN A 621 -2.07 -3.37 0.49
N GLY A 622 -2.12 -3.19 -0.83
CA GLY A 622 -1.91 -4.28 -1.79
C GLY A 622 -3.15 -5.12 -2.12
N ALA A 623 -4.33 -4.81 -1.56
CA ALA A 623 -5.56 -5.57 -1.80
C ALA A 623 -6.78 -4.66 -2.06
N TRP A 624 -7.76 -5.18 -2.81
CA TRP A 624 -9.03 -4.50 -3.07
C TRP A 624 -10.07 -4.82 -1.99
N THR A 625 -10.83 -3.82 -1.55
CA THR A 625 -11.95 -4.02 -0.61
C THR A 625 -13.05 -4.91 -1.18
N GLY A 626 -13.79 -5.57 -0.29
CA GLY A 626 -14.98 -6.36 -0.64
C GLY A 626 -16.16 -5.47 -1.06
N VAL A 627 -17.15 -6.09 -1.72
CA VAL A 627 -18.44 -5.47 -2.06
C VAL A 627 -19.54 -6.42 -1.56
N ALA A 628 -20.39 -5.94 -0.66
CA ALA A 628 -21.61 -6.62 -0.23
C ALA A 628 -22.79 -6.20 -1.12
N SER A 629 -23.89 -6.95 -1.03
CA SER A 629 -25.14 -6.65 -1.76
C SER A 629 -25.73 -5.29 -1.39
N SER A 630 -25.54 -4.85 -0.14
CA SER A 630 -25.95 -3.52 0.36
C SER A 630 -25.19 -2.36 -0.27
N ASP A 631 -24.03 -2.62 -0.88
CA ASP A 631 -23.12 -1.59 -1.39
C ASP A 631 -23.38 -1.25 -2.86
N ILE A 632 -24.35 -1.94 -3.48
CA ILE A 632 -24.68 -1.81 -4.89
C ILE A 632 -25.77 -0.73 -5.05
N VAL A 633 -25.44 0.33 -5.77
CA VAL A 633 -26.40 1.39 -6.12
C VAL A 633 -26.93 1.14 -7.52
N TYR A 634 -28.24 1.04 -7.68
CA TYR A 634 -28.88 0.81 -8.96
C TYR A 634 -29.35 2.11 -9.60
N VAL A 635 -28.93 2.37 -10.84
CA VAL A 635 -29.30 3.57 -11.61
C VAL A 635 -29.57 3.19 -13.07
N SER A 636 -30.57 3.84 -13.67
CA SER A 636 -30.86 3.76 -15.10
C SER A 636 -30.38 5.04 -15.81
N PRO A 637 -29.47 4.96 -16.80
CA PRO A 637 -29.07 6.11 -17.61
C PRO A 637 -30.25 6.75 -18.36
N GLU A 638 -30.17 8.07 -18.59
CA GLU A 638 -31.26 8.89 -19.12
C GLU A 638 -31.03 9.27 -20.59
N GLY A 639 -31.91 8.84 -21.51
CA GLY A 639 -31.91 9.28 -22.90
C GLY A 639 -32.88 8.42 -23.75
N ALA A 640 -33.02 8.70 -25.05
CA ALA A 640 -34.05 8.06 -25.87
C ALA A 640 -33.65 6.65 -26.38
N ASP A 641 -34.36 5.62 -25.93
CA ASP A 641 -34.11 4.19 -26.25
C ASP A 641 -34.67 3.73 -27.61
N LYS A 642 -35.48 4.59 -28.24
CA LYS A 642 -36.19 4.31 -29.48
C LYS A 642 -36.39 5.61 -30.27
N PRO A 643 -36.49 5.55 -31.61
CA PRO A 643 -36.70 6.75 -32.40
C PRO A 643 -38.06 7.36 -32.07
N VAL A 644 -38.08 8.66 -31.81
CA VAL A 644 -39.33 9.41 -31.58
C VAL A 644 -39.60 10.26 -32.80
N ILE A 645 -40.73 10.04 -33.47
CA ILE A 645 -41.14 10.86 -34.63
C ILE A 645 -41.42 12.28 -34.12
N THR A 646 -40.56 13.22 -34.51
CA THR A 646 -40.65 14.65 -34.13
C THR A 646 -41.50 15.45 -35.09
N SER A 647 -41.57 15.05 -36.36
CA SER A 647 -42.48 15.65 -37.33
C SER A 647 -42.97 14.64 -38.38
N ALA A 648 -44.17 14.89 -38.88
CA ALA A 648 -44.79 14.10 -39.95
C ALA A 648 -45.59 15.03 -40.89
N GLU A 649 -44.97 15.44 -41.99
CA GLU A 649 -45.50 16.43 -42.93
C GLU A 649 -46.19 15.74 -44.11
N ALA A 650 -47.50 15.94 -44.26
CA ALA A 650 -48.26 15.39 -45.38
C ALA A 650 -48.04 16.19 -46.68
N GLY A 651 -47.70 15.47 -47.76
CA GLY A 651 -47.62 15.96 -49.15
C GLY A 651 -48.51 15.14 -50.10
N ASP A 652 -48.44 15.39 -51.41
CA ASP A 652 -49.17 14.59 -52.42
C ASP A 652 -48.63 13.16 -52.46
N LYS A 653 -49.52 12.20 -52.21
CA LYS A 653 -49.23 10.76 -52.16
C LYS A 653 -48.02 10.40 -51.30
N SER A 654 -47.70 11.26 -50.32
CA SER A 654 -46.49 11.14 -49.52
C SER A 654 -46.60 11.73 -48.12
N VAL A 655 -45.77 11.24 -47.21
CA VAL A 655 -45.57 11.80 -45.87
C VAL A 655 -44.08 11.83 -45.57
N LYS A 656 -43.55 13.02 -45.27
CA LYS A 656 -42.16 13.19 -44.83
C LYS A 656 -42.09 13.09 -43.32
N LEU A 657 -41.35 12.10 -42.82
CA LEU A 657 -41.12 11.87 -41.40
C LEU A 657 -39.74 12.38 -41.00
N THR A 658 -39.64 12.99 -39.81
CA THR A 658 -38.37 13.23 -39.10
C THR A 658 -38.46 12.67 -37.70
N TRP A 659 -37.35 12.21 -37.14
CA TRP A 659 -37.29 11.66 -35.79
C TRP A 659 -36.00 12.01 -35.07
N ASP A 660 -36.03 11.93 -33.74
CA ASP A 660 -34.82 12.02 -32.93
C ASP A 660 -33.95 10.77 -33.13
N GLY A 661 -32.65 10.98 -33.24
CA GLY A 661 -31.69 9.89 -33.40
C GLY A 661 -31.64 8.99 -32.17
N VAL A 662 -31.49 7.69 -32.42
CA VAL A 662 -31.08 6.71 -31.41
C VAL A 662 -29.59 6.56 -31.52
N ASP A 663 -28.92 6.92 -30.46
CA ASP A 663 -27.49 7.01 -30.42
C ASP A 663 -26.90 5.59 -30.56
N THR A 664 -25.84 5.38 -31.35
CA THR A 664 -25.30 4.07 -31.83
C THR A 664 -26.16 3.26 -32.82
N ALA A 665 -27.27 3.80 -33.32
CA ALA A 665 -28.01 3.13 -34.39
C ALA A 665 -27.23 3.12 -35.71
N GLU A 666 -27.02 1.95 -36.30
CA GLU A 666 -26.36 1.81 -37.60
C GLU A 666 -27.25 2.27 -38.76
N LYS A 667 -28.58 2.13 -38.58
CA LYS A 667 -29.63 2.48 -39.54
C LYS A 667 -31.01 2.46 -38.87
N TYR A 668 -32.00 3.01 -39.56
CA TYR A 668 -33.41 3.05 -39.18
C TYR A 668 -34.27 2.30 -40.19
N ALA A 669 -35.41 1.79 -39.76
CA ALA A 669 -36.45 1.20 -40.59
C ALA A 669 -37.77 1.94 -40.38
N VAL A 670 -38.40 2.38 -41.47
CA VAL A 670 -39.67 3.11 -41.44
C VAL A 670 -40.80 2.19 -41.88
N TYR A 671 -41.86 2.13 -41.07
CA TYR A 671 -43.05 1.33 -41.32
C TYR A 671 -44.28 2.23 -41.43
N TYR A 672 -45.25 1.83 -42.26
CA TYR A 672 -46.59 2.40 -42.27
C TYR A 672 -47.66 1.31 -42.09
N LYS A 673 -48.82 1.73 -41.57
CA LYS A 673 -49.99 0.89 -41.27
C LYS A 673 -51.23 1.45 -41.96
N LEU A 674 -51.89 0.64 -42.76
CA LEU A 674 -53.20 0.91 -43.36
C LEU A 674 -54.11 -0.29 -43.08
N ASP A 675 -55.35 -0.05 -42.66
CA ASP A 675 -56.36 -1.09 -42.38
C ASP A 675 -55.87 -2.25 -41.50
N GLY A 676 -55.07 -1.94 -40.48
CA GLY A 676 -54.56 -2.95 -39.54
C GLY A 676 -53.27 -3.65 -40.00
N LYS A 677 -52.87 -3.53 -41.27
CA LYS A 677 -51.70 -4.21 -41.85
C LYS A 677 -50.47 -3.32 -41.83
N TRP A 678 -49.37 -3.83 -41.28
CA TRP A 678 -48.06 -3.16 -41.29
C TRP A 678 -47.26 -3.50 -42.53
N THR A 679 -46.62 -2.49 -43.12
CA THR A 679 -45.68 -2.62 -44.25
C THR A 679 -44.38 -1.88 -43.93
N CYS A 680 -43.24 -2.53 -44.15
CA CYS A 680 -41.93 -1.87 -44.11
C CYS A 680 -41.76 -1.06 -45.39
N TYR A 681 -41.58 0.25 -45.29
CA TYR A 681 -41.33 1.12 -46.45
C TYR A 681 -39.87 1.00 -46.90
N GLY A 682 -38.92 1.09 -45.97
CA GLY A 682 -37.50 1.04 -46.29
C GLY A 682 -36.58 1.28 -45.10
N TYR A 683 -35.29 1.30 -45.39
CA TYR A 683 -34.22 1.53 -44.42
C TYR A 683 -33.44 2.80 -44.79
N THR A 684 -32.95 3.54 -43.80
CA THR A 684 -32.14 4.75 -44.01
C THR A 684 -31.12 4.94 -42.89
N THR A 685 -30.01 5.62 -43.15
CA THR A 685 -29.09 6.10 -42.11
C THR A 685 -29.40 7.53 -41.67
N ASP A 686 -30.24 8.24 -42.42
CA ASP A 686 -30.66 9.61 -42.12
C ASP A 686 -31.75 9.63 -41.04
N LEU A 687 -31.92 10.78 -40.37
CA LEU A 687 -32.97 11.01 -39.38
C LEU A 687 -34.31 11.49 -39.99
N ALA A 688 -34.48 11.23 -41.29
CA ALA A 688 -35.68 11.58 -42.03
C ALA A 688 -35.91 10.59 -43.18
N MET A 689 -37.18 10.41 -43.55
CA MET A 689 -37.55 9.63 -44.73
C MET A 689 -38.87 10.12 -45.31
N ASN A 690 -38.94 10.25 -46.63
CA ASN A 690 -40.17 10.57 -47.35
C ASN A 690 -40.85 9.28 -47.81
N VAL A 691 -41.98 8.93 -47.19
CA VAL A 691 -42.77 7.75 -47.55
C VAL A 691 -43.69 8.12 -48.71
N THR A 692 -43.46 7.54 -49.89
CA THR A 692 -44.20 7.83 -51.14
C THR A 692 -45.09 6.66 -51.59
N GLY A 693 -45.98 6.90 -52.56
CA GLY A 693 -46.90 5.89 -53.09
C GLY A 693 -48.13 5.65 -52.20
N LEU A 694 -48.45 6.63 -51.36
CA LEU A 694 -49.62 6.61 -50.48
C LEU A 694 -50.87 7.11 -51.23
N ILE A 695 -52.04 6.78 -50.70
CA ILE A 695 -53.34 7.24 -51.23
C ILE A 695 -53.75 8.50 -50.47
N ASN A 696 -54.10 9.57 -51.19
CA ASN A 696 -54.49 10.82 -50.54
C ASN A 696 -55.80 10.65 -49.77
N GLY A 697 -55.92 11.37 -48.65
CA GLY A 697 -57.09 11.30 -47.77
C GLY A 697 -57.22 10.01 -46.93
N SER A 698 -56.39 8.99 -47.16
CA SER A 698 -56.34 7.79 -46.30
C SER A 698 -55.49 8.03 -45.06
N SER A 699 -55.91 7.56 -43.88
CA SER A 699 -55.17 7.72 -42.62
C SER A 699 -54.17 6.59 -42.41
N TYR A 700 -52.88 6.90 -42.45
CA TYR A 700 -51.77 5.95 -42.24
C TYR A 700 -51.16 6.13 -40.85
N GLY A 701 -50.86 5.03 -40.16
CA GLY A 701 -50.07 5.04 -38.93
C GLY A 701 -48.59 4.76 -39.22
N PHE A 702 -47.67 5.59 -38.75
CA PHE A 702 -46.23 5.48 -39.01
C PHE A 702 -45.45 5.16 -37.74
N ALA A 703 -44.42 4.32 -37.86
CA ALA A 703 -43.50 4.01 -36.78
C ALA A 703 -42.07 3.84 -37.32
N VAL A 704 -41.08 4.18 -36.49
CA VAL A 704 -39.65 4.10 -36.84
C VAL A 704 -38.94 3.19 -35.84
N LYS A 705 -38.10 2.29 -36.36
CA LYS A 705 -37.23 1.41 -35.56
C LYS A 705 -35.76 1.76 -35.80
N ALA A 706 -34.93 1.65 -34.78
CA ALA A 706 -33.47 1.76 -34.89
C ALA A 706 -32.83 0.37 -34.88
N TYR A 707 -31.73 0.18 -35.61
CA TYR A 707 -30.90 -1.03 -35.57
C TYR A 707 -29.69 -0.78 -34.67
N VAL A 708 -29.68 -1.39 -33.50
CA VAL A 708 -28.66 -1.19 -32.46
C VAL A 708 -28.13 -2.56 -32.07
N ASN A 709 -26.81 -2.74 -32.07
CA ASN A 709 -26.13 -3.96 -31.60
C ASN A 709 -26.68 -5.27 -32.20
N GLY A 710 -26.98 -5.29 -33.51
CA GLY A 710 -27.46 -6.48 -34.20
C GLY A 710 -28.96 -6.76 -34.09
N ALA A 711 -29.74 -5.88 -33.45
CA ALA A 711 -31.19 -6.05 -33.28
C ALA A 711 -31.98 -4.76 -33.55
N TRP A 712 -33.25 -4.92 -33.94
CA TRP A 712 -34.18 -3.79 -34.14
C TRP A 712 -34.93 -3.44 -32.86
N THR A 713 -35.09 -2.15 -32.57
CA THR A 713 -35.89 -1.67 -31.42
C THR A 713 -37.38 -2.05 -31.56
N GLY A 714 -38.07 -2.14 -30.41
CA GLY A 714 -39.51 -2.37 -30.34
C GLY A 714 -40.34 -1.14 -30.72
N VAL A 715 -41.63 -1.33 -31.01
CA VAL A 715 -42.60 -0.25 -31.26
C VAL A 715 -43.80 -0.49 -30.35
N ALA A 716 -44.10 0.47 -29.48
CA ALA A 716 -45.32 0.50 -28.67
C ALA A 716 -46.43 1.27 -29.39
N SER A 717 -47.68 1.12 -28.91
CA SER A 717 -48.82 1.85 -29.48
C SER A 717 -48.69 3.38 -29.38
N SER A 718 -47.96 3.88 -28.37
CA SER A 718 -47.66 5.30 -28.18
C SER A 718 -46.72 5.88 -29.24
N ASP A 719 -46.00 5.03 -29.98
CA ASP A 719 -44.95 5.45 -30.90
C ASP A 719 -45.47 5.61 -32.34
N ILE A 720 -46.78 5.40 -32.54
CA ILE A 720 -47.43 5.44 -33.84
C ILE A 720 -48.00 6.83 -34.09
N VAL A 721 -47.52 7.50 -35.14
CA VAL A 721 -48.04 8.80 -35.58
C VAL A 721 -48.98 8.60 -36.77
N TYR A 722 -50.22 9.11 -36.67
CA TYR A 722 -51.22 8.98 -37.73
C TYR A 722 -51.28 10.24 -38.60
N VAL A 723 -51.15 10.08 -39.92
CA VAL A 723 -51.18 11.19 -40.89
C VAL A 723 -51.93 10.78 -42.16
N SER A 724 -52.66 11.74 -42.75
CA SER A 724 -53.29 11.60 -44.06
C SER A 724 -52.56 12.44 -45.13
N PRO A 725 -52.07 11.83 -46.23
CA PRO A 725 -51.47 12.55 -47.36
C PRO A 725 -52.45 13.53 -48.03
N LYS A 726 -51.92 14.60 -48.64
CA LYS A 726 -52.66 15.74 -49.19
C LYS A 726 -52.63 15.76 -50.73
N GLY A 727 -53.76 15.57 -51.39
CA GLY A 727 -53.89 15.68 -52.86
C GLY A 727 -55.23 15.13 -53.35
N ALA A 728 -55.55 15.30 -54.64
CA ALA A 728 -56.81 14.82 -55.23
C ALA A 728 -56.55 13.56 -56.09
N ASP A 729 -57.13 12.42 -55.69
CA ASP A 729 -56.92 11.13 -56.38
C ASP A 729 -57.85 10.91 -57.58
N LYS A 730 -58.79 11.82 -57.83
CA LYS A 730 -59.70 11.83 -58.98
C LYS A 730 -60.05 13.26 -59.38
N PRO A 731 -60.41 13.53 -60.66
CA PRO A 731 -60.80 14.86 -61.10
C PRO A 731 -62.11 15.28 -60.43
N VAL A 732 -62.18 16.51 -59.91
CA VAL A 732 -63.40 17.08 -59.33
C VAL A 732 -63.87 18.22 -60.24
N ILE A 733 -65.07 18.11 -60.80
CA ILE A 733 -65.65 19.17 -61.63
C ILE A 733 -65.91 20.40 -60.76
N THR A 734 -65.23 21.50 -61.07
CA THR A 734 -65.30 22.77 -60.36
C THR A 734 -66.29 23.73 -61.00
N SER A 735 -66.58 23.60 -62.30
CA SER A 735 -67.62 24.38 -63.00
C SER A 735 -68.25 23.63 -64.18
N ALA A 736 -69.51 23.96 -64.47
CA ALA A 736 -70.27 23.47 -65.62
C ALA A 736 -71.13 24.60 -66.20
N GLU A 737 -70.64 25.28 -67.24
CA GLU A 737 -71.25 26.45 -67.85
C GLU A 737 -72.07 26.06 -69.09
N ALA A 738 -73.35 26.45 -69.14
CA ALA A 738 -74.24 26.11 -70.26
C ALA A 738 -74.06 27.07 -71.46
N GLY A 739 -73.97 26.52 -72.66
CA GLY A 739 -73.98 27.23 -73.94
C GLY A 739 -75.08 26.73 -74.89
N ASP A 740 -75.11 27.25 -76.12
CA ASP A 740 -76.04 26.80 -77.16
C ASP A 740 -75.63 25.42 -77.67
N ARG A 741 -76.47 24.41 -77.37
CA ARG A 741 -76.22 23.00 -77.64
C ARG A 741 -74.91 22.48 -77.03
N SER A 742 -74.37 23.15 -76.01
CA SER A 742 -73.12 22.76 -75.36
C SER A 742 -73.09 23.00 -73.84
N VAL A 743 -72.17 22.34 -73.15
CA VAL A 743 -71.79 22.64 -71.76
C VAL A 743 -70.27 22.61 -71.65
N LYS A 744 -69.67 23.68 -71.14
CA LYS A 744 -68.23 23.78 -70.85
C LYS A 744 -67.94 23.39 -69.41
N LEU A 745 -67.15 22.34 -69.23
CA LEU A 745 -66.73 21.81 -67.94
C LEU A 745 -65.31 22.27 -67.59
N THR A 746 -65.04 22.48 -66.30
CA THR A 746 -63.70 22.72 -65.76
C THR A 746 -63.53 21.89 -64.48
N TRP A 747 -62.34 21.35 -64.20
CA TRP A 747 -62.09 20.48 -63.05
C TRP A 747 -60.71 20.61 -62.43
N SER A 748 -60.53 20.08 -61.22
CA SER A 748 -59.23 19.97 -60.56
C SER A 748 -58.33 18.93 -61.23
N GLY A 749 -57.05 19.25 -61.40
CA GLY A 749 -56.06 18.32 -61.94
C GLY A 749 -55.80 17.12 -61.01
N VAL A 750 -55.30 16.04 -61.61
CA VAL A 750 -54.79 14.84 -60.94
C VAL A 750 -53.33 14.66 -61.33
N ASP A 751 -52.45 14.57 -60.35
CA ASP A 751 -51.01 14.48 -60.59
C ASP A 751 -50.64 13.22 -61.38
N SER A 752 -49.77 13.40 -62.38
CA SER A 752 -49.37 12.39 -63.38
C SER A 752 -50.48 11.89 -64.31
N ALA A 753 -51.60 12.61 -64.43
CA ALA A 753 -52.60 12.31 -65.45
C ALA A 753 -52.08 12.68 -66.85
N GLU A 754 -51.95 11.69 -67.73
CA GLU A 754 -51.53 11.89 -69.12
C GLU A 754 -52.63 12.57 -69.94
N ARG A 755 -53.90 12.32 -69.58
CA ARG A 755 -55.10 12.87 -70.21
C ARG A 755 -56.34 12.61 -69.35
N TYR A 756 -57.42 13.32 -69.65
CA TYR A 756 -58.73 13.18 -69.02
C TYR A 756 -59.75 12.68 -70.04
N GLY A 757 -60.73 11.89 -69.58
CA GLY A 757 -61.86 11.38 -70.34
C GLY A 757 -63.15 11.94 -69.77
N VAL A 758 -63.92 12.63 -70.59
CA VAL A 758 -65.16 13.33 -70.20
C VAL A 758 -66.36 12.50 -70.63
N TYR A 759 -67.31 12.32 -69.72
CA TYR A 759 -68.53 11.54 -69.95
C TYR A 759 -69.75 12.36 -69.57
N TYR A 760 -70.85 12.15 -70.30
CA TYR A 760 -72.17 12.69 -69.96
C TYR A 760 -73.21 11.58 -69.84
N TYR A 761 -74.25 11.84 -69.05
CA TYR A 761 -75.28 10.90 -68.68
C TYR A 761 -76.67 11.53 -68.90
N ILE A 762 -77.50 10.85 -69.69
CA ILE A 762 -78.90 11.24 -69.94
C ILE A 762 -79.76 10.00 -70.21
N GLY A 763 -81.01 10.00 -69.73
CA GLY A 763 -81.97 8.94 -70.04
C GLY A 763 -81.54 7.53 -69.63
N GLY A 764 -80.77 7.40 -68.53
CA GLY A 764 -80.29 6.11 -68.05
C GLY A 764 -78.97 5.63 -68.65
N LYS A 765 -78.41 6.34 -69.65
CA LYS A 765 -77.24 5.90 -70.42
C LYS A 765 -76.06 6.86 -70.29
N TRP A 766 -74.87 6.27 -70.17
CA TRP A 766 -73.60 6.99 -70.23
C TRP A 766 -73.12 7.08 -71.67
N SER A 767 -72.65 8.26 -72.06
CA SER A 767 -71.99 8.53 -73.33
C SER A 767 -70.63 9.18 -73.09
N PHE A 768 -69.67 8.82 -73.93
CA PHE A 768 -68.33 9.39 -73.90
C PHE A 768 -68.29 10.65 -74.78
N ALA A 769 -67.81 11.76 -74.22
CA ALA A 769 -67.71 13.04 -74.93
C ALA A 769 -66.37 13.18 -75.67
N GLY A 770 -65.27 12.78 -75.04
CA GLY A 770 -63.94 12.86 -75.63
C GLY A 770 -62.81 12.85 -74.61
N HIS A 771 -61.59 12.91 -75.12
CA HIS A 771 -60.37 13.07 -74.31
C HIS A 771 -59.83 14.49 -74.40
N THR A 772 -59.15 14.94 -73.36
CA THR A 772 -58.40 16.20 -73.36
C THR A 772 -57.20 16.12 -72.43
N THR A 773 -56.14 16.86 -72.72
CA THR A 773 -55.02 17.09 -71.80
C THR A 773 -55.22 18.35 -70.95
N GLU A 774 -56.16 19.21 -71.36
CA GLU A 774 -56.54 20.42 -70.63
C GLU A 774 -57.44 20.10 -69.43
N LEU A 775 -57.49 20.98 -68.44
CA LEU A 775 -58.42 20.90 -67.30
C LEU A 775 -59.83 21.44 -67.61
N THR A 776 -60.18 21.51 -68.89
CA THR A 776 -61.47 21.97 -69.40
C THR A 776 -61.87 21.22 -70.65
N TYR A 777 -63.18 21.07 -70.86
CA TYR A 777 -63.74 20.47 -72.08
C TYR A 777 -65.16 20.96 -72.35
N GLU A 778 -65.44 21.30 -73.61
CA GLU A 778 -66.78 21.68 -74.05
C GLU A 778 -67.48 20.48 -74.71
N VAL A 779 -68.52 19.97 -74.04
CA VAL A 779 -69.38 18.91 -74.58
C VAL A 779 -70.42 19.56 -75.49
N SER A 780 -70.31 19.36 -76.80
CA SER A 780 -71.19 19.93 -77.82
C SER A 780 -72.19 18.91 -78.38
N GLY A 781 -73.15 19.37 -79.19
CA GLY A 781 -74.18 18.52 -79.80
C GLY A 781 -75.32 18.11 -78.85
N LEU A 782 -75.42 18.77 -77.69
CA LEU A 782 -76.44 18.52 -76.69
C LEU A 782 -77.78 19.16 -77.11
N ALA A 783 -78.89 18.61 -76.62
CA ALA A 783 -80.21 19.20 -76.85
C ALA A 783 -80.47 20.32 -75.84
N ASN A 784 -80.76 21.51 -76.34
CA ASN A 784 -81.16 22.65 -75.51
C ASN A 784 -82.38 22.30 -74.66
N GLY A 785 -82.37 22.73 -73.40
CA GLY A 785 -83.44 22.47 -72.44
C GLY A 785 -83.42 21.07 -71.79
N SER A 786 -82.48 20.18 -72.10
CA SER A 786 -82.35 18.87 -71.42
C SER A 786 -81.29 18.88 -70.30
N ARG A 787 -81.55 18.23 -69.16
CA ARG A 787 -80.60 18.16 -68.01
C ARG A 787 -79.65 16.96 -68.16
N TYR A 788 -78.35 17.21 -68.25
CA TYR A 788 -77.29 16.21 -68.40
C TYR A 788 -76.46 16.12 -67.11
N GLY A 789 -76.02 14.92 -66.74
CA GLY A 789 -75.02 14.71 -65.68
C GLY A 789 -73.64 14.46 -66.28
N PHE A 790 -72.58 15.01 -65.70
CA PHE A 790 -71.21 14.98 -66.24
C PHE A 790 -70.24 14.42 -65.22
N ALA A 791 -69.27 13.62 -65.69
CA ALA A 791 -68.18 13.09 -64.86
C ALA A 791 -66.87 13.06 -65.66
N VAL A 792 -65.74 13.18 -64.96
CA VAL A 792 -64.40 13.22 -65.57
C VAL A 792 -63.51 12.17 -64.93
N LYS A 793 -62.82 11.38 -65.77
CA LYS A 793 -61.80 10.42 -65.36
C LYS A 793 -60.43 10.93 -65.77
N ALA A 794 -59.42 10.77 -64.93
CA ALA A 794 -58.00 10.91 -65.28
C ALA A 794 -57.41 9.55 -65.70
N TYR A 795 -56.52 9.55 -66.69
CA TYR A 795 -55.70 8.41 -67.11
C TYR A 795 -54.30 8.53 -66.49
N VAL A 796 -53.98 7.64 -65.56
CA VAL A 796 -52.73 7.66 -64.80
C VAL A 796 -52.10 6.27 -64.91
N ASN A 797 -50.83 6.19 -65.32
CA ASN A 797 -50.05 4.95 -65.36
C ASN A 797 -50.75 3.77 -66.06
N GLY A 798 -51.38 4.01 -67.22
CA GLY A 798 -52.02 2.95 -68.00
C GLY A 798 -53.46 2.59 -67.60
N ALA A 799 -54.05 3.25 -66.59
CA ALA A 799 -55.42 2.98 -66.14
C ALA A 799 -56.25 4.25 -65.91
N TRP A 800 -57.57 4.14 -66.08
CA TRP A 800 -58.52 5.21 -65.79
C TRP A 800 -58.95 5.19 -64.33
N THR A 801 -59.00 6.36 -63.69
CA THR A 801 -59.61 6.55 -62.36
C THR A 801 -61.10 6.18 -62.36
N ALA A 802 -61.58 5.67 -61.23
CA ALA A 802 -62.99 5.36 -61.03
C ALA A 802 -63.80 6.63 -60.74
N VAL A 803 -65.05 6.67 -61.22
CA VAL A 803 -66.04 7.71 -60.87
C VAL A 803 -67.29 7.03 -60.33
N THR A 804 -67.91 7.65 -59.34
CA THR A 804 -69.17 7.21 -58.74
C THR A 804 -70.28 8.21 -59.05
N SER A 805 -71.53 7.86 -58.73
CA SER A 805 -72.66 8.78 -58.90
C SER A 805 -72.52 10.06 -58.05
N ALA A 806 -71.73 10.03 -56.97
CA ALA A 806 -71.43 11.21 -56.15
C ALA A 806 -70.49 12.22 -56.85
N ASP A 807 -69.80 11.81 -57.90
CA ASP A 807 -68.83 12.63 -58.63
C ASP A 807 -69.46 13.36 -59.83
N MET A 808 -70.78 13.26 -60.00
CA MET A 808 -71.51 13.81 -61.13
C MET A 808 -71.94 15.27 -60.88
N VAL A 809 -71.69 16.15 -61.85
CA VAL A 809 -72.23 17.52 -61.87
C VAL A 809 -73.28 17.64 -62.96
N TYR A 810 -74.41 18.29 -62.69
CA TYR A 810 -75.51 18.40 -63.66
C TYR A 810 -75.62 19.82 -64.24
N ALA A 811 -75.82 19.92 -65.56
CA ALA A 811 -76.07 21.18 -66.26
C ALA A 811 -77.05 21.00 -67.43
N GLN A 812 -77.64 22.11 -67.91
CA GLN A 812 -78.69 22.14 -68.94
C GLN A 812 -78.30 23.14 -70.05
N PRO A 813 -78.03 22.71 -71.30
CA PRO A 813 -77.70 23.61 -72.40
C PRO A 813 -78.83 24.59 -72.69
N ALA A 814 -78.48 25.83 -73.02
CA ALA A 814 -79.41 26.93 -73.20
C ALA A 814 -79.43 27.37 -74.67
N GLY A 815 -80.60 27.34 -75.31
CA GLY A 815 -80.74 27.74 -76.71
C GLY A 815 -80.78 29.25 -76.92
N SER A 816 -80.11 29.72 -77.97
CA SER A 816 -80.19 31.11 -78.44
C SER A 816 -81.58 31.45 -78.98
N THR A 817 -82.03 32.69 -78.74
CA THR A 817 -83.35 33.25 -79.08
C THR A 817 -83.50 33.68 -80.55
N VAL A 818 -84.51 33.13 -81.27
CA VAL A 818 -85.41 33.67 -82.36
C VAL A 818 -84.74 34.25 -83.65
N THR A 819 -85.07 33.82 -84.89
CA THR A 819 -86.26 34.22 -85.72
C THR A 819 -86.72 33.24 -86.81
N SER A 820 -88.05 33.17 -86.94
CA SER A 820 -88.96 32.71 -88.02
C SER A 820 -88.58 33.21 -89.44
N ASP A 821 -88.96 32.57 -90.56
CA ASP A 821 -90.18 32.98 -91.26
C ASP A 821 -90.84 31.94 -92.19
N LYS A 822 -92.16 31.83 -91.96
CA LYS A 822 -93.21 31.19 -92.77
C LYS A 822 -93.12 31.52 -94.28
N PRO A 823 -93.78 30.73 -95.14
CA PRO A 823 -93.82 31.03 -96.58
C PRO A 823 -94.55 32.35 -96.84
N VAL A 824 -93.96 33.23 -97.65
CA VAL A 824 -94.55 34.52 -98.04
C VAL A 824 -94.92 34.46 -99.52
N ILE A 825 -96.19 34.67 -99.86
CA ILE A 825 -96.65 34.74 -101.25
C ILE A 825 -96.04 35.99 -101.89
N THR A 826 -95.17 35.79 -102.87
CA THR A 826 -94.47 36.85 -103.61
C THR A 826 -95.16 37.21 -104.90
N LYS A 827 -96.01 36.32 -105.44
CA LYS A 827 -96.77 36.57 -106.67
C LYS A 827 -98.16 35.96 -106.60
N ALA A 828 -99.17 36.71 -107.06
CA ALA A 828 -100.54 36.24 -107.24
C ALA A 828 -101.14 36.87 -108.51
N GLU A 829 -101.01 36.18 -109.63
CA GLU A 829 -101.38 36.68 -110.96
C GLU A 829 -102.71 36.05 -111.41
N ALA A 830 -103.69 36.89 -111.70
CA ALA A 830 -105.02 36.46 -112.10
C ALA A 830 -105.07 36.14 -113.61
N GLY A 831 -105.61 34.97 -113.95
CA GLY A 831 -105.95 34.58 -115.32
C GLY A 831 -107.45 34.35 -115.49
N ASP A 832 -107.85 33.86 -116.68
CA ASP A 832 -109.22 33.44 -116.94
C ASP A 832 -109.52 32.16 -116.14
N GLY A 833 -110.42 32.25 -115.15
CA GLY A 833 -110.83 31.13 -114.33
C GLY A 833 -109.80 30.64 -113.31
N CYS A 834 -108.66 31.33 -113.12
CA CYS A 834 -107.56 30.86 -112.28
C CYS A 834 -106.71 31.99 -111.64
N VAL A 835 -105.89 31.63 -110.65
CA VAL A 835 -104.83 32.48 -110.10
C VAL A 835 -103.55 31.65 -109.94
N TYR A 836 -102.46 32.15 -110.53
CA TYR A 836 -101.14 31.58 -110.32
C TYR A 836 -100.45 32.22 -109.11
N LEU A 837 -99.98 31.37 -108.18
CA LEU A 837 -99.34 31.77 -106.93
C LEU A 837 -97.87 31.32 -106.89
N GLU A 838 -96.98 32.16 -106.35
CA GLU A 838 -95.60 31.80 -105.98
C GLU A 838 -95.26 32.34 -104.59
N TRP A 839 -94.39 31.65 -103.85
CA TRP A 839 -93.97 32.04 -102.50
C TRP A 839 -92.49 31.72 -102.18
N THR A 840 -91.99 32.30 -101.09
CA THR A 840 -90.62 32.03 -100.60
C THR A 840 -90.46 30.60 -100.08
N ALA A 841 -89.32 29.99 -100.40
CA ALA A 841 -88.94 28.69 -99.84
C ALA A 841 -88.63 28.80 -98.33
N VAL A 842 -89.04 27.80 -97.55
CA VAL A 842 -88.74 27.68 -96.11
C VAL A 842 -87.71 26.58 -95.89
N GLU A 843 -86.60 26.89 -95.22
CA GLU A 843 -85.50 25.95 -94.99
C GLU A 843 -85.97 24.76 -94.13
N GLY A 844 -85.76 23.54 -94.63
CA GLY A 844 -86.20 22.30 -93.98
C GLY A 844 -87.69 21.96 -94.16
N ALA A 845 -88.40 22.62 -95.07
CA ALA A 845 -89.79 22.27 -95.37
C ALA A 845 -89.91 21.06 -96.29
N ASP A 846 -90.65 20.03 -95.86
CA ASP A 846 -90.88 18.80 -96.63
C ASP A 846 -91.94 19.00 -97.72
N ARG A 847 -92.93 19.88 -97.46
CA ARG A 847 -94.04 20.22 -98.36
C ARG A 847 -94.81 21.43 -97.87
N TYR A 848 -95.62 22.01 -98.75
CA TYR A 848 -96.49 23.17 -98.52
C TYR A 848 -97.96 22.83 -98.64
N ALA A 849 -98.80 23.56 -97.91
CA ALA A 849 -100.26 23.47 -97.94
C ALA A 849 -100.86 24.80 -98.36
N VAL A 850 -101.61 24.81 -99.46
CA VAL A 850 -102.18 26.02 -100.06
C VAL A 850 -103.67 26.09 -99.75
N TYR A 851 -104.14 27.26 -99.31
CA TYR A 851 -105.53 27.51 -98.98
C TYR A 851 -106.04 28.75 -99.72
N SER A 852 -107.31 28.72 -100.12
CA SER A 852 -108.06 29.89 -100.55
C SER A 852 -109.04 30.34 -99.47
N TYR A 853 -109.38 31.63 -99.49
CA TYR A 853 -110.22 32.28 -98.51
C TYR A 853 -111.21 33.19 -99.21
N ILE A 854 -112.49 32.96 -98.96
CA ILE A 854 -113.58 33.79 -99.50
C ILE A 854 -114.68 33.93 -98.45
N ASN A 855 -115.15 35.16 -98.24
CA ASN A 855 -116.27 35.50 -97.36
C ASN A 855 -116.23 34.85 -95.96
N GLY A 856 -115.06 34.80 -95.32
CA GLY A 856 -114.94 34.24 -93.97
C GLY A 856 -114.48 32.79 -93.90
N THR A 857 -114.52 32.05 -95.02
CA THR A 857 -114.29 30.60 -95.04
C THR A 857 -112.99 30.24 -95.74
N TRP A 858 -112.17 29.44 -95.06
CA TRP A 858 -110.97 28.83 -95.60
C TRP A 858 -111.27 27.52 -96.29
N THR A 859 -110.76 27.34 -97.51
CA THR A 859 -110.86 26.10 -98.27
C THR A 859 -109.46 25.63 -98.60
N PHE A 860 -109.13 24.41 -98.20
CA PHE A 860 -107.87 23.76 -98.58
C PHE A 860 -107.88 23.44 -100.08
N GLN A 861 -106.82 23.82 -100.79
CA GLN A 861 -106.70 23.57 -102.22
C GLN A 861 -105.88 22.30 -102.48
N CYS A 862 -104.64 22.26 -102.01
CA CYS A 862 -103.76 21.13 -102.23
C CYS A 862 -102.52 21.16 -101.33
N TYR A 863 -101.81 20.03 -101.30
CA TYR A 863 -100.42 19.97 -100.88
C TYR A 863 -99.53 19.97 -102.12
N THR A 864 -98.40 20.64 -102.02
CA THR A 864 -97.38 20.67 -103.08
C THR A 864 -96.00 20.76 -102.46
N ASP A 865 -95.00 20.13 -103.07
CA ASP A 865 -93.59 20.31 -102.74
C ASP A 865 -92.95 21.46 -103.54
N ALA A 866 -93.63 21.98 -104.55
CA ALA A 866 -93.21 23.15 -105.32
C ALA A 866 -93.50 24.47 -104.57
N ILE A 867 -92.76 25.53 -104.93
CA ILE A 867 -92.90 26.89 -104.38
C ILE A 867 -93.82 27.81 -105.23
N GLY A 868 -94.61 27.22 -106.13
CA GLY A 868 -95.62 27.90 -106.91
C GLY A 868 -96.62 26.94 -107.54
N ILE A 869 -97.86 27.39 -107.75
CA ILE A 869 -98.94 26.58 -108.32
C ILE A 869 -100.06 27.44 -108.93
N ASN A 870 -100.71 26.93 -109.97
CA ASN A 870 -101.93 27.53 -110.52
C ASN A 870 -103.18 26.98 -109.82
N ILE A 871 -104.00 27.86 -109.24
CA ILE A 871 -105.27 27.49 -108.62
C ILE A 871 -106.40 27.75 -109.62
N GLU A 872 -107.01 26.68 -110.11
CA GLU A 872 -108.01 26.70 -111.20
C GLU A 872 -109.46 26.56 -110.70
N ASN A 873 -110.42 26.65 -111.62
CA ASN A 873 -111.87 26.59 -111.35
C ASN A 873 -112.40 27.71 -110.47
N LEU A 874 -111.76 28.87 -110.51
CA LEU A 874 -112.19 30.07 -109.79
C LEU A 874 -113.16 30.87 -110.66
N ALA A 875 -114.28 31.32 -110.10
CA ALA A 875 -115.22 32.14 -110.85
C ALA A 875 -114.65 33.55 -111.12
N ASN A 876 -114.65 33.95 -112.41
CA ASN A 876 -114.22 35.29 -112.82
C ASN A 876 -115.08 36.38 -112.17
N GLY A 877 -114.43 37.48 -111.82
CA GLY A 877 -115.10 38.62 -111.20
C GLY A 877 -115.21 38.54 -109.66
N ILE A 878 -114.68 37.49 -109.01
CA ILE A 878 -114.70 37.31 -107.55
C ILE A 878 -113.28 37.44 -106.96
N LYS A 879 -113.12 38.19 -105.86
CA LYS A 879 -111.82 38.39 -105.17
C LYS A 879 -111.59 37.28 -104.14
N TYR A 880 -110.58 36.46 -104.36
CA TYR A 880 -110.16 35.37 -103.47
C TYR A 880 -108.89 35.77 -102.71
N GLY A 881 -108.79 35.39 -101.43
CA GLY A 881 -107.56 35.46 -100.64
C GLY A 881 -106.83 34.11 -100.64
N PHE A 882 -105.51 34.12 -100.52
CA PHE A 882 -104.70 32.90 -100.52
C PHE A 882 -103.63 32.96 -99.44
N ALA A 883 -103.33 31.82 -98.81
CA ALA A 883 -102.24 31.68 -97.86
C ALA A 883 -101.60 30.29 -97.92
N VAL A 884 -100.34 30.21 -97.49
CA VAL A 884 -99.52 28.99 -97.59
C VAL A 884 -98.85 28.66 -96.26
N LYS A 885 -98.86 27.38 -95.89
CA LYS A 885 -98.14 26.82 -94.74
C LYS A 885 -97.02 25.90 -95.21
N ALA A 886 -95.91 25.87 -94.48
CA ALA A 886 -94.82 24.91 -94.65
C ALA A 886 -94.88 23.82 -93.57
N TYR A 887 -94.52 22.58 -93.89
CA TYR A 887 -94.36 21.51 -92.91
C TYR A 887 -92.87 21.32 -92.60
N VAL A 888 -92.45 21.67 -91.39
CA VAL A 888 -91.05 21.62 -90.95
C VAL A 888 -90.97 20.82 -89.66
N ASN A 889 -90.10 19.81 -89.62
CA ASN A 889 -89.81 18.99 -88.43
C ASN A 889 -91.07 18.38 -87.76
N GLY A 890 -92.04 17.92 -88.55
CA GLY A 890 -93.23 17.24 -88.05
C GLY A 890 -94.40 18.16 -87.66
N SER A 891 -94.39 19.44 -88.02
CA SER A 891 -95.49 20.39 -87.74
C SER A 891 -95.66 21.46 -88.81
N TRP A 892 -96.91 21.93 -88.99
CA TRP A 892 -97.24 22.98 -89.96
C TRP A 892 -97.03 24.39 -89.38
N THR A 893 -96.47 25.29 -90.18
CA THR A 893 -96.36 26.72 -89.81
C THR A 893 -97.75 27.35 -89.66
N ALA A 894 -97.84 28.36 -88.77
CA ALA A 894 -99.06 29.13 -88.59
C ALA A 894 -99.27 30.14 -89.72
N VAL A 895 -100.53 30.43 -90.05
CA VAL A 895 -100.94 31.50 -90.98
C VAL A 895 -101.75 32.50 -90.20
N THR A 896 -101.49 33.78 -90.43
CA THR A 896 -102.23 34.90 -89.86
C THR A 896 -102.96 35.68 -90.96
N SER A 897 -103.86 36.58 -90.58
CA SER A 897 -104.59 37.42 -91.54
C SER A 897 -103.68 38.34 -92.38
N ALA A 898 -102.45 38.61 -91.93
CA ALA A 898 -101.47 39.40 -92.67
C ALA A 898 -100.80 38.61 -93.81
N ASP A 899 -100.92 37.28 -93.80
CA ASP A 899 -100.30 36.38 -94.79
C ASP A 899 -101.21 36.09 -95.99
N ILE A 900 -102.41 36.70 -96.01
CA ILE A 900 -103.40 36.48 -97.06
C ILE A 900 -103.16 37.46 -98.20
N VAL A 901 -102.82 36.93 -99.38
CA VAL A 901 -102.70 37.72 -100.61
C VAL A 901 -103.95 37.53 -101.45
N TYR A 902 -104.55 38.62 -101.91
CA TYR A 902 -105.81 38.57 -102.66
C TYR A 902 -105.61 38.82 -104.15
N ALA A 903 -106.26 38.00 -104.97
CA ALA A 903 -106.33 38.14 -106.42
C ALA A 903 -107.75 37.93 -106.94
N LYS A 904 -108.06 38.48 -108.12
CA LYS A 904 -109.40 38.47 -108.71
C LYS A 904 -109.31 37.97 -110.16
N PRO A 905 -109.62 36.69 -110.44
CA PRO A 905 -109.71 36.14 -111.79
C PRO A 905 -110.61 36.99 -112.69
N ALA A 906 -110.23 37.14 -113.95
CA ALA A 906 -110.98 37.89 -114.94
C ALA A 906 -110.90 37.18 -116.29
N ALA A 907 -112.01 37.15 -117.03
CA ALA A 907 -112.05 36.56 -118.36
C ALA A 907 -111.12 37.33 -119.31
N GLU A 908 -110.44 36.62 -120.22
CA GLU A 908 -109.65 37.26 -121.27
C GLU A 908 -110.55 38.17 -122.12
N ALA A 909 -110.17 39.43 -122.29
CA ALA A 909 -110.91 40.36 -123.15
C ALA A 909 -110.74 39.91 -124.61
N ALA A 910 -111.86 39.66 -125.30
CA ALA A 910 -111.91 39.21 -126.69
C ALA A 910 -111.16 40.12 -127.68
#